data_AF-A0A2H5X4K7-F1
#
_entry.id   AF-A0A2H5X4K7-F1
#
_cell.length_a   1.000
_cell.length_b   1.000
_cell.length_c   1.000
_cell.angle_alpha   90.00
_cell.angle_beta   90.00
_cell.angle_gamma   90.00
#
_symmetry.space_group_name_H-M   'P 1'
#
loop_
_entity.id
_entity.type
_entity.pdbx_description
1 polymer ?
#
loop_
_entity_poly.entity_id
_entity_poly.type
_entity_poly.pdbx_seq_one_letter_code
_entity_poly.pdbx_strand_id
1 'polypeptide(L)'
;MKRLFPAFALLAVTLIAGADTLELTDGTVIRGCFVRDEGVRLLVWENMEQVGGPAKVYPRSAVKSFKVERDDSWDARPNLPDLSVTFIELNPKLAGLHGRVHYDQWGRPKIAGAPVLPDLGEESYLKPEEIVKGLKLKYQPGEAVTLTAHVKNVGFATAQPFDIVWLIDGKEVSRSRHRGRLREMEEATFTLKWNWQEGFHHVTFRIVTNQKEIATVNNEVTDPLWGWGFFYIVSNKRVQMWHTFRSAAGTFCFEDYYRWHIDIMNLLFAQSIFPAAPEGIKARVRLDRIIYTDDVDKAIQSLVAQDGIAYHQGGWVWHDSPEEKAGKWQPPTREWRQNTEWSLPHELGHQLGLTDWYALDYAGHEHHRMPDNGDPVAHFMTHPVTMMHWHGPQVFSEADAGYLNMTWDKPRGHFGDHYFAIPAENFLRVVDVNGKPVPGAKVEIFQRGCVVDPNGQPGEEAGVKYFPVIEDGNFDHPVSKEPVIVGETDAEGILRLPNRPVKEVRTLNGFHRRPNPFGNINVVGGRGLMLAKVTKHERPCYYWLEITDFITAWFRGQKDRFTITLKTPYGSVDSPLPPRNVRVERIDEHHVKVTWERPSVLRETQYLDRAIGYRVYRRISSDGLNDRPWFPVATVGPDTFECIVDLRQRPEDVYWFSQVNRFAVSTIGELSVESELVETLLPQKP
;
A
#
# COMPACT_ATOMS: atom_id res chain seq x y z
N MET A 1 35.61 75.55 -3.74
CA MET A 1 34.15 75.52 -3.95
C MET A 1 33.70 74.07 -4.17
N LYS A 2 32.77 73.64 -3.32
CA LYS A 2 31.93 72.43 -3.29
C LYS A 2 32.29 71.22 -4.18
N ARG A 3 32.64 70.12 -3.49
CA ARG A 3 32.73 68.73 -3.97
C ARG A 3 31.32 68.21 -4.32
N LEU A 4 31.18 67.56 -5.48
CA LEU A 4 30.06 66.68 -5.81
C LEU A 4 30.38 65.25 -5.34
N PHE A 5 29.49 64.66 -4.54
CA PHE A 5 29.44 63.22 -4.28
C PHE A 5 28.27 62.63 -5.11
N PRO A 6 28.46 61.51 -5.82
CA PRO A 6 27.35 60.80 -6.44
C PRO A 6 26.66 59.92 -5.39
N ALA A 7 25.33 59.94 -5.43
CA ALA A 7 24.47 59.10 -4.61
C ALA A 7 24.65 57.62 -5.00
N PHE A 8 25.02 56.79 -4.02
CA PHE A 8 24.91 55.34 -4.14
C PHE A 8 23.43 54.96 -4.09
N ALA A 9 22.91 54.42 -5.19
CA ALA A 9 21.65 53.70 -5.21
C ALA A 9 21.85 52.39 -4.42
N LEU A 10 21.21 52.29 -3.25
CA LEU A 10 21.07 51.03 -2.53
C LEU A 10 20.16 50.13 -3.38
N LEU A 11 20.74 49.16 -4.08
CA LEU A 11 19.98 48.05 -4.63
C LEU A 11 19.43 47.28 -3.43
N ALA A 12 18.14 47.41 -3.15
CA ALA A 12 17.46 46.51 -2.22
C ALA A 12 17.53 45.11 -2.83
N VAL A 13 18.48 44.30 -2.36
CA VAL A 13 18.42 42.85 -2.54
C VAL A 13 17.19 42.41 -1.75
N THR A 14 16.07 42.24 -2.43
CA THR A 14 14.97 41.43 -1.92
C THR A 14 15.54 40.04 -1.72
N LEU A 15 15.93 39.74 -0.48
CA LEU A 15 16.08 38.38 -0.01
C LEU A 15 14.79 37.67 -0.40
N ILE A 16 14.88 36.78 -1.37
CA ILE A 16 13.77 35.90 -1.73
C ILE A 16 13.47 35.14 -0.44
N ALA A 17 12.30 35.36 0.15
CA ALA A 17 11.83 34.62 1.32
C ALA A 17 11.99 33.12 1.02
N GLY A 18 12.39 32.34 2.04
CA GLY A 18 12.47 30.88 1.92
C GLY A 18 11.14 30.35 1.40
N ALA A 19 11.18 29.74 0.22
CA ALA A 19 10.03 29.26 -0.54
C ALA A 19 10.48 28.09 -1.40
N ASP A 20 9.53 27.30 -1.87
CA ASP A 20 9.80 25.99 -2.45
C ASP A 20 10.33 26.08 -3.89
N THR A 21 11.05 25.04 -4.30
CA THR A 21 11.53 24.85 -5.67
C THR A 21 10.89 23.60 -6.27
N LEU A 22 10.31 23.71 -7.47
CA LEU A 22 9.76 22.60 -8.25
C LEU A 22 10.52 22.47 -9.57
N GLU A 23 11.01 21.26 -9.87
CA GLU A 23 11.61 20.92 -11.16
C GLU A 23 10.69 19.95 -11.92
N LEU A 24 10.35 20.31 -13.15
CA LEU A 24 9.54 19.49 -14.05
C LEU A 24 10.43 18.62 -14.95
N THR A 25 9.86 17.55 -15.50
CA THR A 25 10.56 16.60 -16.36
C THR A 25 11.03 17.21 -17.69
N ASP A 26 10.45 18.33 -18.11
CA ASP A 26 10.88 19.09 -19.30
C ASP A 26 12.05 20.05 -19.03
N GLY A 27 12.55 20.11 -17.79
CA GLY A 27 13.63 20.99 -17.36
C GLY A 27 13.17 22.35 -16.84
N THR A 28 11.88 22.65 -16.85
CA THR A 28 11.34 23.88 -16.23
C THR A 28 11.56 23.86 -14.72
N VAL A 29 12.06 24.97 -14.19
CA VAL A 29 12.26 25.16 -12.74
C VAL A 29 11.40 26.33 -12.26
N ILE A 30 10.48 26.05 -11.35
CA ILE A 30 9.63 27.05 -10.69
C ILE A 30 10.25 27.33 -9.32
N ARG A 31 10.65 28.58 -9.07
CA ARG A 31 11.25 29.03 -7.81
C ARG A 31 10.32 30.00 -7.11
N GLY A 32 10.36 30.01 -5.77
CA GLY A 32 9.52 30.90 -4.99
C GLY A 32 8.05 30.46 -4.91
N CYS A 33 7.79 29.18 -5.19
CA CYS A 33 6.45 28.60 -5.15
C CYS A 33 6.17 27.95 -3.79
N PHE A 34 4.96 27.43 -3.61
CA PHE A 34 4.58 26.63 -2.45
C PHE A 34 3.93 25.34 -2.93
N VAL A 35 4.53 24.21 -2.56
CA VAL A 35 4.11 22.88 -3.05
C VAL A 35 3.36 22.10 -1.98
N ARG A 36 2.32 21.38 -2.38
CA ARG A 36 1.60 20.42 -1.54
C ARG A 36 1.49 19.10 -2.27
N ASP A 37 2.00 18.05 -1.66
CA ASP A 37 2.08 16.72 -2.26
C ASP A 37 0.82 15.89 -1.96
N GLU A 38 0.07 15.51 -3.00
CA GLU A 38 -1.14 14.68 -2.89
C GLU A 38 -0.96 13.31 -3.55
N GLY A 39 0.28 12.84 -3.67
CA GLY A 39 0.59 11.49 -4.12
C GLY A 39 0.72 11.40 -5.63
N VAL A 40 -0.43 11.35 -6.28
CA VAL A 40 -0.58 11.29 -7.75
C VAL A 40 -0.38 12.65 -8.44
N ARG A 41 -0.34 13.74 -7.66
CA ARG A 41 -0.23 15.11 -8.14
C ARG A 41 0.40 16.01 -7.08
N LEU A 42 0.91 17.16 -7.52
CA LEU A 42 1.30 18.27 -6.66
C LEU A 42 0.34 19.43 -6.90
N LEU A 43 -0.07 20.09 -5.82
CA LEU A 43 -0.70 21.40 -5.87
C LEU A 43 0.37 22.46 -5.65
N VAL A 44 0.35 23.50 -6.48
CA VAL A 44 1.37 24.54 -6.51
C VAL A 44 0.73 25.91 -6.49
N TRP A 45 1.13 26.73 -5.53
CA TRP A 45 0.85 28.17 -5.50
C TRP A 45 2.12 28.92 -5.93
N GLU A 46 1.97 29.94 -6.78
CA GLU A 46 3.11 30.67 -7.36
C GLU A 46 3.65 31.75 -6.42
N ASN A 47 2.89 32.14 -5.39
CA ASN A 47 3.28 33.08 -4.36
C ASN A 47 2.44 32.89 -3.08
N MET A 48 2.84 33.60 -2.01
CA MET A 48 2.25 33.46 -0.68
C MET A 48 0.80 33.95 -0.62
N GLU A 49 0.43 34.96 -1.42
CA GLU A 49 -0.93 35.51 -1.47
C GLU A 49 -1.95 34.52 -2.04
N GLN A 50 -1.50 33.53 -2.80
CA GLN A 50 -2.35 32.48 -3.37
C GLN A 50 -2.58 31.30 -2.42
N VAL A 51 -1.71 31.09 -1.43
CA VAL A 51 -1.80 29.96 -0.47
C VAL A 51 -3.11 30.06 0.29
N GLY A 52 -3.81 28.92 0.43
CA GLY A 52 -5.16 28.88 1.01
C GLY A 52 -6.28 29.19 -0.01
N GLY A 53 -5.93 29.59 -1.23
CA GLY A 53 -6.83 29.65 -2.39
C GLY A 53 -6.64 28.47 -3.36
N PRO A 54 -7.29 28.51 -4.54
CA PRO A 54 -7.11 27.50 -5.58
C PRO A 54 -5.63 27.40 -6.03
N ALA A 55 -5.16 26.17 -6.20
CA ALA A 55 -3.78 25.87 -6.61
C ALA A 55 -3.71 25.39 -8.06
N LYS A 56 -2.55 25.55 -8.69
CA LYS A 56 -2.25 24.90 -9.96
C LYS A 56 -1.89 23.43 -9.74
N VAL A 57 -2.48 22.54 -10.52
CA VAL A 57 -2.26 21.10 -10.40
C VAL A 57 -1.19 20.64 -11.38
N TYR A 58 -0.20 19.90 -10.89
CA TYR A 58 0.80 19.21 -11.70
C TYR A 58 0.68 17.70 -11.48
N PRO A 59 0.49 16.87 -12.53
CA PRO A 59 0.50 15.42 -12.36
C PRO A 59 1.89 14.97 -11.91
N ARG A 60 1.98 13.92 -11.06
CA ARG A 60 3.27 13.43 -10.55
C ARG A 60 4.25 13.09 -11.68
N SER A 61 3.76 12.53 -12.78
CA SER A 61 4.57 12.16 -13.94
C SER A 61 5.26 13.34 -14.64
N ALA A 62 4.81 14.58 -14.41
CA ALA A 62 5.45 15.78 -14.94
C ALA A 62 6.48 16.37 -13.96
N VAL A 63 6.57 15.85 -12.73
CA VAL A 63 7.46 16.35 -11.68
C VAL A 63 8.71 15.49 -11.62
N LYS A 64 9.87 16.12 -11.79
CA LYS A 64 11.17 15.47 -11.63
C LYS A 64 11.64 15.49 -10.18
N SER A 65 11.53 16.64 -9.52
CA SER A 65 11.88 16.79 -8.11
C SER A 65 11.23 18.04 -7.52
N PHE A 66 11.15 18.12 -6.19
CA PHE A 66 10.80 19.36 -5.50
C PHE A 66 11.55 19.46 -4.16
N LYS A 67 11.66 20.67 -3.63
CA LYS A 67 12.27 20.95 -2.33
C LYS A 67 11.39 21.92 -1.55
N VAL A 68 11.11 21.57 -0.31
CA VAL A 68 10.39 22.45 0.63
C VAL A 68 11.43 23.25 1.40
N GLU A 69 11.47 24.57 1.17
CA GLU A 69 12.55 25.46 1.63
C GLU A 69 12.00 26.71 2.35
N ARG A 70 10.82 26.56 2.96
CA ARG A 70 10.09 27.64 3.63
C ARG A 70 10.86 28.16 4.83
N ASP A 71 10.94 29.47 5.04
CA ASP A 71 11.55 30.10 6.24
C ASP A 71 10.48 30.64 7.23
N ASP A 72 10.89 31.33 8.30
CA ASP A 72 9.97 31.78 9.36
C ASP A 72 8.86 32.72 8.87
N SER A 73 9.01 33.32 7.69
CA SER A 73 7.93 34.08 7.05
C SER A 73 6.70 33.23 6.73
N TRP A 74 6.86 31.91 6.59
CA TRP A 74 5.76 30.95 6.42
C TRP A 74 4.82 30.91 7.62
N ASP A 75 5.27 31.25 8.82
CA ASP A 75 4.42 31.24 10.02
C ASP A 75 3.90 32.63 10.38
N ALA A 76 4.17 33.63 9.55
CA ALA A 76 3.66 34.98 9.76
C ALA A 76 2.12 34.97 9.80
N ARG A 77 1.57 35.37 10.94
CA ARG A 77 0.13 35.38 11.22
C ARG A 77 -0.53 36.60 10.57
N PRO A 78 -1.40 36.41 9.56
CA PRO A 78 -2.14 37.51 8.98
C PRO A 78 -3.27 37.97 9.93
N ASN A 79 -3.56 39.27 9.96
CA ASN A 79 -4.72 39.80 10.69
C ASN A 79 -6.00 39.64 9.86
N LEU A 80 -6.37 38.39 9.60
CA LEU A 80 -7.54 38.00 8.81
C LEU A 80 -8.30 36.86 9.53
N PRO A 81 -9.64 36.78 9.38
CA PRO A 81 -10.39 35.59 9.77
C PRO A 81 -10.08 34.42 8.82
N ASP A 82 -10.50 33.23 9.22
CA ASP A 82 -10.42 32.02 8.41
C ASP A 82 -11.58 31.12 8.83
N LEU A 83 -12.73 31.23 8.17
CA LEU A 83 -13.84 30.32 8.41
C LEU A 83 -13.50 28.95 7.81
N SER A 84 -13.47 27.93 8.66
CA SER A 84 -13.27 26.54 8.24
C SER A 84 -14.50 25.71 8.56
N VAL A 85 -14.95 24.93 7.58
CA VAL A 85 -15.88 23.82 7.79
C VAL A 85 -15.05 22.62 8.22
N THR A 86 -14.97 22.36 9.52
CA THR A 86 -14.02 21.39 10.08
C THR A 86 -14.43 19.94 9.77
N PHE A 87 -15.71 19.60 9.94
CA PHE A 87 -16.29 18.31 9.58
C PHE A 87 -17.82 18.35 9.50
N ILE A 88 -18.42 17.32 8.87
CA ILE A 88 -19.86 17.08 8.84
C ILE A 88 -20.18 15.80 9.60
N GLU A 89 -20.83 15.94 10.75
CA GLU A 89 -21.26 14.82 11.57
C GLU A 89 -22.59 14.23 11.08
N LEU A 90 -22.66 12.90 10.93
CA LEU A 90 -23.90 12.19 10.58
C LEU A 90 -24.45 11.42 11.77
N ASN A 91 -25.75 11.58 12.06
CA ASN A 91 -26.45 10.84 13.12
C ASN A 91 -27.81 10.29 12.63
N PRO A 92 -28.31 9.16 13.18
CA PRO A 92 -27.70 8.35 14.25
C PRO A 92 -26.48 7.56 13.74
N LYS A 93 -25.53 7.24 14.62
CA LYS A 93 -24.35 6.43 14.24
C LYS A 93 -24.72 4.97 13.96
N LEU A 94 -23.97 4.33 13.06
CA LEU A 94 -24.02 2.88 12.82
C LEU A 94 -23.06 2.15 13.77
N ALA A 95 -23.42 0.92 14.13
CA ALA A 95 -22.55 0.06 14.94
C ALA A 95 -21.27 -0.33 14.17
N GLY A 96 -20.13 -0.25 14.84
CA GLY A 96 -18.84 -0.76 14.39
C GLY A 96 -18.44 -2.02 15.16
N LEU A 97 -17.59 -2.84 14.54
CA LEU A 97 -17.06 -4.08 15.11
C LEU A 97 -15.60 -3.94 15.54
N HIS A 98 -15.06 -2.71 15.57
CA HIS A 98 -13.72 -2.42 16.08
C HIS A 98 -13.57 -2.91 17.52
N GLY A 99 -12.52 -3.68 17.78
CA GLY A 99 -12.29 -4.32 19.09
C GLY A 99 -13.24 -5.48 19.41
N ARG A 100 -14.05 -5.94 18.44
CA ARG A 100 -15.02 -7.06 18.59
C ARG A 100 -14.75 -8.24 17.68
N VAL A 101 -13.65 -8.23 16.94
CA VAL A 101 -13.17 -9.39 16.17
C VAL A 101 -11.97 -9.99 16.89
N HIS A 102 -12.15 -11.20 17.42
CA HIS A 102 -11.13 -11.95 18.14
C HIS A 102 -10.59 -13.09 17.28
N TYR A 103 -9.33 -13.45 17.48
CA TYR A 103 -8.66 -14.50 16.73
C TYR A 103 -8.29 -15.67 17.64
N ASP A 104 -8.51 -16.90 17.17
CA ASP A 104 -8.08 -18.10 17.88
C ASP A 104 -6.69 -18.58 17.43
N GLN A 105 -6.21 -19.69 18.00
CA GLN A 105 -4.91 -20.29 17.67
C GLN A 105 -4.78 -20.73 16.20
N TRP A 106 -5.89 -20.90 15.47
CA TRP A 106 -5.85 -21.20 14.04
C TRP A 106 -6.01 -19.95 13.18
N GLY A 107 -6.01 -18.75 13.78
CA GLY A 107 -6.20 -17.48 13.10
C GLY A 107 -7.62 -17.26 12.59
N ARG A 108 -8.64 -17.97 13.12
CA ARG A 108 -10.04 -17.73 12.72
C ARG A 108 -10.56 -16.45 13.39
N PRO A 109 -11.09 -15.47 12.62
CA PRO A 109 -11.81 -14.34 13.21
C PRO A 109 -13.19 -14.78 13.74
N LYS A 110 -13.54 -14.35 14.96
CA LYS A 110 -14.86 -14.49 15.59
C LYS A 110 -15.34 -13.14 16.11
N ILE A 111 -16.56 -12.75 15.75
CA ILE A 111 -17.21 -11.59 16.32
C ILE A 111 -17.68 -11.94 17.75
N ALA A 112 -17.18 -11.26 18.78
CA ALA A 112 -17.48 -11.56 20.18
C ALA A 112 -17.14 -10.38 21.12
N GLY A 113 -17.28 -10.61 22.43
CA GLY A 113 -16.73 -9.73 23.46
C GLY A 113 -17.59 -8.53 23.88
N ALA A 114 -18.83 -8.42 23.39
CA ALA A 114 -19.78 -7.40 23.82
C ALA A 114 -21.06 -8.04 24.41
N PRO A 115 -21.63 -7.49 25.51
CA PRO A 115 -22.84 -8.00 26.15
C PRO A 115 -24.06 -8.18 25.23
N VAL A 116 -24.20 -7.34 24.19
CA VAL A 116 -25.33 -7.40 23.25
C VAL A 116 -25.18 -8.52 22.21
N LEU A 117 -23.97 -9.07 22.03
CA LEU A 117 -23.70 -10.10 21.02
C LEU A 117 -24.01 -11.49 21.60
N PRO A 118 -24.78 -12.33 20.90
CA PRO A 118 -24.99 -13.71 21.33
C PRO A 118 -23.69 -14.53 21.17
N ASP A 119 -23.49 -15.53 22.03
CA ASP A 119 -22.44 -16.53 21.84
C ASP A 119 -23.07 -17.83 21.35
N LEU A 120 -22.76 -18.21 20.11
CA LEU A 120 -23.24 -19.43 19.47
C LEU A 120 -22.19 -20.56 19.54
N GLY A 121 -21.16 -20.41 20.37
CA GLY A 121 -20.05 -21.37 20.45
C GLY A 121 -19.28 -21.44 19.13
N GLU A 122 -19.00 -22.65 18.64
CA GLU A 122 -18.31 -22.90 17.36
C GLU A 122 -19.12 -22.42 16.14
N GLU A 123 -20.46 -22.37 16.20
CA GLU A 123 -21.26 -21.87 15.08
C GLU A 123 -20.98 -20.38 14.79
N SER A 124 -20.45 -19.64 15.76
CA SER A 124 -20.09 -18.22 15.60
C SER A 124 -19.03 -17.99 14.51
N TYR A 125 -18.20 -19.00 14.19
CA TYR A 125 -17.23 -18.93 13.11
C TYR A 125 -17.85 -19.11 11.72
N LEU A 126 -19.07 -19.66 11.64
CA LEU A 126 -19.72 -19.99 10.37
C LEU A 126 -20.95 -19.14 10.08
N LYS A 127 -21.55 -18.54 11.12
CA LYS A 127 -22.78 -17.72 11.03
C LYS A 127 -22.58 -16.31 11.61
N PRO A 128 -21.60 -15.51 11.12
CA PRO A 128 -21.33 -14.18 11.66
C PRO A 128 -22.55 -13.23 11.57
N GLU A 129 -23.43 -13.42 10.59
CA GLU A 129 -24.66 -12.65 10.41
C GLU A 129 -25.66 -12.81 11.56
N GLU A 130 -25.78 -14.00 12.16
CA GLU A 130 -26.68 -14.21 13.31
C GLU A 130 -26.15 -13.53 14.58
N ILE A 131 -24.82 -13.37 14.69
CA ILE A 131 -24.17 -12.66 15.80
C ILE A 131 -24.52 -11.16 15.78
N VAL A 132 -24.54 -10.55 14.59
CA VAL A 132 -24.75 -9.10 14.45
C VAL A 132 -26.19 -8.69 14.12
N LYS A 133 -27.12 -9.65 14.07
CA LYS A 133 -28.53 -9.43 13.67
C LYS A 133 -29.25 -8.35 14.48
N GLY A 134 -28.88 -8.16 15.74
CA GLY A 134 -29.44 -7.14 16.62
C GLY A 134 -28.86 -5.73 16.43
N LEU A 135 -27.81 -5.57 15.61
CA LEU A 135 -27.12 -4.30 15.43
C LEU A 135 -27.63 -3.52 14.21
N LYS A 136 -27.59 -2.19 14.32
CA LYS A 136 -27.87 -1.29 13.20
C LYS A 136 -26.59 -1.04 12.39
N LEU A 137 -26.45 -1.78 11.28
CA LEU A 137 -25.26 -1.75 10.41
C LEU A 137 -25.43 -0.91 9.14
N LYS A 138 -26.65 -0.49 8.81
CA LYS A 138 -26.95 0.37 7.65
C LYS A 138 -28.21 1.20 7.89
N TYR A 139 -28.32 2.32 7.19
CA TYR A 139 -29.54 3.13 7.12
C TYR A 139 -30.53 2.52 6.12
N GLN A 140 -31.82 2.74 6.34
CA GLN A 140 -32.88 2.33 5.41
C GLN A 140 -33.36 3.51 4.55
N PRO A 141 -33.84 3.29 3.32
CA PRO A 141 -34.44 4.35 2.51
C PRO A 141 -35.61 5.02 3.26
N GLY A 142 -35.64 6.35 3.24
CA GLY A 142 -36.64 7.16 3.95
C GLY A 142 -36.35 7.37 5.44
N GLU A 143 -35.33 6.71 6.00
CA GLU A 143 -34.92 6.92 7.38
C GLU A 143 -34.38 8.35 7.58
N ALA A 144 -34.84 9.04 8.62
CA ALA A 144 -34.36 10.39 8.92
C ALA A 144 -32.96 10.35 9.53
N VAL A 145 -32.02 11.02 8.88
CA VAL A 145 -30.68 11.31 9.41
C VAL A 145 -30.51 12.80 9.65
N THR A 146 -29.59 13.15 10.54
CA THR A 146 -29.19 14.54 10.82
C THR A 146 -27.73 14.72 10.46
N LEU A 147 -27.47 15.70 9.61
CA LEU A 147 -26.14 16.17 9.22
C LEU A 147 -25.85 17.44 10.01
N THR A 148 -24.72 17.50 10.70
CA THR A 148 -24.28 18.68 11.48
C THR A 148 -22.94 19.16 10.97
N ALA A 149 -22.89 20.31 10.32
CA ALA A 149 -21.64 20.96 9.95
C ALA A 149 -21.09 21.75 11.13
N HIS A 150 -19.80 21.58 11.42
CA HIS A 150 -19.06 22.33 12.43
C HIS A 150 -18.23 23.40 11.74
N VAL A 151 -18.47 24.66 12.10
CA VAL A 151 -17.79 25.82 11.50
C VAL A 151 -17.02 26.55 12.58
N LYS A 152 -15.73 26.78 12.35
CA LYS A 152 -14.85 27.46 13.30
C LYS A 152 -14.12 28.59 12.60
N ASN A 153 -13.94 29.72 13.29
CA ASN A 153 -13.00 30.73 12.82
C ASN A 153 -11.60 30.38 13.29
N VAL A 154 -10.81 29.76 12.43
CA VAL A 154 -9.43 29.33 12.68
C VAL A 154 -8.40 30.40 12.29
N GLY A 155 -8.84 31.65 12.12
CA GLY A 155 -8.00 32.81 11.82
C GLY A 155 -7.85 33.75 13.02
N PHE A 156 -7.04 34.80 12.84
CA PHE A 156 -6.61 35.70 13.91
C PHE A 156 -7.42 37.00 14.00
N ALA A 157 -8.47 37.14 13.20
CA ALA A 157 -9.42 38.24 13.28
C ALA A 157 -10.86 37.74 13.35
N THR A 158 -11.78 38.55 13.89
CA THR A 158 -13.20 38.16 14.01
C THR A 158 -13.87 38.07 12.63
N ALA A 159 -14.49 36.93 12.34
CA ALA A 159 -15.32 36.72 11.16
C ALA A 159 -16.66 37.47 11.28
N GLN A 160 -17.09 38.09 10.18
CA GLN A 160 -18.36 38.79 10.04
C GLN A 160 -19.50 37.81 9.72
N PRO A 161 -20.77 38.25 9.83
CA PRO A 161 -21.91 37.44 9.41
C PRO A 161 -21.77 36.92 7.97
N PHE A 162 -22.02 35.63 7.76
CA PHE A 162 -21.86 34.92 6.49
C PHE A 162 -23.11 34.12 6.10
N ASP A 163 -23.23 33.82 4.81
CA ASP A 163 -24.29 32.95 4.29
C ASP A 163 -23.83 31.49 4.27
N ILE A 164 -24.80 30.58 4.39
CA ILE A 164 -24.58 29.14 4.50
C ILE A 164 -25.45 28.44 3.47
N VAL A 165 -24.86 27.49 2.75
CA VAL A 165 -25.53 26.70 1.73
C VAL A 165 -25.27 25.22 1.97
N TRP A 166 -26.34 24.44 2.06
CA TRP A 166 -26.29 22.97 1.99
C TRP A 166 -26.61 22.52 0.57
N LEU A 167 -25.82 21.59 0.05
CA LEU A 167 -26.09 20.92 -1.21
C LEU A 167 -26.12 19.40 -1.01
N ILE A 168 -27.01 18.75 -1.74
CA ILE A 168 -26.98 17.30 -1.95
C ILE A 168 -26.75 17.07 -3.44
N ASP A 169 -25.70 16.34 -3.80
CA ASP A 169 -25.29 16.09 -5.20
C ASP A 169 -25.14 17.38 -6.03
N GLY A 170 -24.56 18.42 -5.42
CA GLY A 170 -24.36 19.73 -6.04
C GLY A 170 -25.63 20.58 -6.19
N LYS A 171 -26.81 20.07 -5.78
CA LYS A 171 -28.06 20.84 -5.77
C LYS A 171 -28.29 21.48 -4.41
N GLU A 172 -28.52 22.79 -4.38
CA GLU A 172 -28.91 23.51 -3.17
C GLU A 172 -30.22 22.96 -2.59
N VAL A 173 -30.18 22.53 -1.32
CA VAL A 173 -31.34 22.02 -0.57
C VAL A 173 -31.75 22.93 0.59
N SER A 174 -30.82 23.77 1.06
CA SER A 174 -31.07 24.75 2.11
C SER A 174 -30.08 25.90 2.01
N ARG A 175 -30.56 27.12 2.27
CA ARG A 175 -29.74 28.32 2.39
C ARG A 175 -30.22 29.14 3.58
N SER A 176 -29.28 29.63 4.38
CA SER A 176 -29.57 30.49 5.52
C SER A 176 -28.42 31.47 5.75
N ARG A 177 -28.60 32.38 6.72
CA ARG A 177 -27.58 33.36 7.08
C ARG A 177 -27.25 33.27 8.57
N HIS A 178 -25.97 33.09 8.89
CA HIS A 178 -25.49 33.25 10.27
C HIS A 178 -25.31 34.74 10.57
N ARG A 179 -26.12 35.27 11.48
CA ARG A 179 -26.09 36.71 11.86
C ARG A 179 -25.05 37.03 12.94
N GLY A 180 -24.52 36.02 13.61
CA GLY A 180 -23.47 36.19 14.61
C GLY A 180 -22.12 36.51 13.97
N ARG A 181 -21.17 36.85 14.84
CA ARG A 181 -19.75 36.98 14.52
C ARG A 181 -19.04 35.82 15.21
N LEU A 182 -18.00 35.28 14.59
CA LEU A 182 -17.15 34.27 15.21
C LEU A 182 -15.79 34.87 15.53
N ARG A 183 -15.45 34.93 16.82
CA ARG A 183 -14.11 35.30 17.29
C ARG A 183 -13.11 34.19 16.96
N GLU A 184 -11.82 34.50 17.10
CA GLU A 184 -10.74 33.51 16.97
C GLU A 184 -11.07 32.26 17.80
N MET A 185 -11.01 31.10 17.15
CA MET A 185 -11.29 29.76 17.66
C MET A 185 -12.74 29.53 18.16
N GLU A 186 -13.66 30.45 17.91
CA GLU A 186 -15.09 30.28 18.21
C GLU A 186 -15.76 29.40 17.15
N GLU A 187 -16.64 28.49 17.62
CA GLU A 187 -17.33 27.50 16.79
C GLU A 187 -18.84 27.76 16.76
N ALA A 188 -19.46 27.51 15.60
CA ALA A 188 -20.89 27.41 15.42
C ALA A 188 -21.24 26.12 14.67
N THR A 189 -22.43 25.58 14.94
CA THR A 189 -22.92 24.36 14.28
C THR A 189 -24.20 24.63 13.52
N PHE A 190 -24.38 23.90 12.42
CA PHE A 190 -25.54 24.03 11.53
C PHE A 190 -26.05 22.65 11.19
N THR A 191 -27.37 22.48 11.18
CA THR A 191 -27.98 21.16 10.98
C THR A 191 -28.84 21.11 9.72
N LEU A 192 -28.83 19.95 9.08
CA LEU A 192 -29.73 19.58 7.99
C LEU A 192 -30.34 18.21 8.33
N LYS A 193 -31.67 18.15 8.37
CA LYS A 193 -32.39 16.88 8.37
C LYS A 193 -32.53 16.38 6.94
N TRP A 194 -32.18 15.13 6.71
CA TRP A 194 -32.28 14.51 5.39
C TRP A 194 -32.89 13.11 5.53
N ASN A 195 -33.77 12.74 4.62
CA ASN A 195 -34.29 11.38 4.55
C ASN A 195 -33.34 10.58 3.66
N TRP A 196 -32.80 9.48 4.21
CA TRP A 196 -31.81 8.65 3.55
C TRP A 196 -32.31 8.13 2.20
N GLN A 197 -31.45 8.21 1.19
CA GLN A 197 -31.71 7.69 -0.15
C GLN A 197 -30.61 6.68 -0.51
N GLU A 198 -30.98 5.65 -1.26
CA GLU A 198 -30.00 4.69 -1.78
C GLU A 198 -29.19 5.32 -2.90
N GLY A 199 -27.89 4.99 -2.94
CA GLY A 199 -26.98 5.45 -3.99
C GLY A 199 -25.77 6.18 -3.44
N PHE A 200 -24.96 6.70 -4.36
CA PHE A 200 -23.72 7.42 -4.06
C PHE A 200 -23.97 8.92 -3.97
N HIS A 201 -24.64 9.32 -2.88
CA HIS A 201 -24.95 10.72 -2.63
C HIS A 201 -23.79 11.44 -1.93
N HIS A 202 -23.60 12.71 -2.27
CA HIS A 202 -22.69 13.61 -1.57
C HIS A 202 -23.46 14.68 -0.82
N VAL A 203 -22.94 15.04 0.36
CA VAL A 203 -23.35 16.25 1.07
C VAL A 203 -22.25 17.29 0.93
N THR A 204 -22.63 18.51 0.59
CA THR A 204 -21.73 19.66 0.61
C THR A 204 -22.26 20.70 1.59
N PHE A 205 -21.38 21.19 2.46
CA PHE A 205 -21.62 22.39 3.26
C PHE A 205 -20.69 23.50 2.77
N ARG A 206 -21.26 24.66 2.45
CA ARG A 206 -20.51 25.81 1.92
C ARG A 206 -20.83 27.08 2.70
N ILE A 207 -19.77 27.80 3.04
CA ILE A 207 -19.80 29.16 3.56
C ILE A 207 -19.66 30.13 2.39
N VAL A 208 -20.48 31.18 2.38
CA VAL A 208 -20.41 32.26 1.39
C VAL A 208 -20.22 33.58 2.13
N THR A 209 -19.06 34.19 1.91
CA THR A 209 -18.68 35.48 2.49
C THR A 209 -17.88 36.30 1.48
N ASN A 210 -17.96 37.63 1.60
CA ASN A 210 -17.12 38.57 0.85
C ASN A 210 -15.96 39.09 1.68
N GLN A 211 -15.84 38.65 2.94
CA GLN A 211 -14.72 39.00 3.80
C GLN A 211 -13.46 38.32 3.27
N LYS A 212 -12.34 39.04 3.22
CA LYS A 212 -11.05 38.42 2.90
C LYS A 212 -10.63 37.49 4.05
N GLU A 213 -10.20 36.29 3.70
CA GLU A 213 -9.81 35.24 4.64
C GLU A 213 -8.38 34.77 4.41
N ILE A 214 -7.82 34.05 5.40
CA ILE A 214 -6.51 33.38 5.26
C ILE A 214 -6.59 32.29 4.20
N ALA A 215 -7.60 31.42 4.30
CA ALA A 215 -7.92 30.43 3.30
C ALA A 215 -9.39 30.53 2.91
N THR A 216 -9.67 30.11 1.68
CA THR A 216 -11.02 30.05 1.11
C THR A 216 -11.38 28.65 0.66
N VAL A 217 -10.38 27.77 0.50
CA VAL A 217 -10.59 26.36 0.13
C VAL A 217 -11.21 25.51 1.25
N ASN A 218 -11.13 25.98 2.50
CA ASN A 218 -11.72 25.36 3.70
C ASN A 218 -13.13 25.89 4.02
N ASN A 219 -13.65 26.86 3.25
CA ASN A 219 -15.04 27.31 3.35
C ASN A 219 -16.06 26.30 2.81
N GLU A 220 -15.59 25.24 2.14
CA GLU A 220 -16.43 24.23 1.54
C GLU A 220 -15.90 22.83 1.83
N VAL A 221 -16.82 21.96 2.22
CA VAL A 221 -16.56 20.54 2.44
C VAL A 221 -17.59 19.72 1.70
N THR A 222 -17.13 18.70 0.99
CA THR A 222 -17.99 17.71 0.33
C THR A 222 -17.64 16.32 0.85
N ASP A 223 -18.60 15.66 1.49
CA ASP A 223 -18.42 14.31 2.03
C ASP A 223 -19.30 13.29 1.27
N PRO A 224 -18.75 12.12 0.92
CA PRO A 224 -19.53 11.00 0.37
C PRO A 224 -20.37 10.36 1.48
N LEU A 225 -21.69 10.36 1.35
CA LEU A 225 -22.59 9.85 2.40
C LEU A 225 -22.49 8.33 2.57
N TRP A 226 -22.08 7.59 1.54
CA TRP A 226 -21.76 6.17 1.64
C TRP A 226 -20.38 5.90 2.23
N GLY A 227 -19.56 6.93 2.41
CA GLY A 227 -18.21 6.80 2.94
C GLY A 227 -18.21 6.48 4.44
N TRP A 228 -17.23 5.69 4.88
CA TRP A 228 -17.06 5.38 6.29
C TRP A 228 -16.66 6.64 7.07
N GLY A 229 -17.43 6.92 8.13
CA GLY A 229 -17.16 8.02 9.03
C GLY A 229 -16.04 7.69 10.00
N PHE A 230 -14.92 8.38 9.87
CA PHE A 230 -13.83 8.35 10.84
C PHE A 230 -14.00 9.40 11.92
N PHE A 231 -13.56 9.05 13.13
CA PHE A 231 -13.41 10.02 14.20
C PHE A 231 -11.94 10.29 14.51
N TYR A 232 -11.68 11.46 15.08
CA TYR A 232 -10.39 11.81 15.68
C TYR A 232 -10.55 12.10 17.17
N ILE A 233 -9.55 11.73 17.99
CA ILE A 233 -9.41 12.20 19.38
C ILE A 233 -8.10 12.98 19.50
N VAL A 234 -8.18 14.20 20.00
CA VAL A 234 -7.03 15.07 20.17
C VAL A 234 -7.18 15.95 21.41
N SER A 235 -6.05 16.24 22.06
CA SER A 235 -6.02 17.12 23.22
C SER A 235 -6.20 18.60 22.83
N ASN A 236 -6.94 19.37 23.65
CA ASN A 236 -7.16 20.81 23.41
C ASN A 236 -5.85 21.57 23.26
N LYS A 237 -4.84 21.22 24.08
CA LYS A 237 -3.52 21.87 24.07
C LYS A 237 -2.75 21.58 22.78
N ARG A 238 -2.86 20.37 22.23
CA ARG A 238 -2.28 20.06 20.92
C ARG A 238 -2.91 20.91 19.82
N VAL A 239 -4.23 21.04 19.81
CA VAL A 239 -4.95 21.91 18.85
C VAL A 239 -4.49 23.37 18.97
N GLN A 240 -4.30 23.87 20.20
CA GLN A 240 -3.72 25.20 20.43
C GLN A 240 -2.31 25.34 19.84
N MET A 241 -1.47 24.31 19.96
CA MET A 241 -0.14 24.32 19.35
C MET A 241 -0.20 24.39 17.82
N TRP A 242 -1.11 23.66 17.18
CA TRP A 242 -1.34 23.74 15.73
C TRP A 242 -1.81 25.13 15.29
N HIS A 243 -2.42 25.90 16.18
CA HIS A 243 -2.80 27.29 15.93
C HIS A 243 -1.63 28.29 16.04
N THR A 244 -0.40 27.82 16.30
CA THR A 244 0.75 28.70 16.41
C THR A 244 1.56 28.87 15.13
N PHE A 245 1.32 28.04 14.11
CA PHE A 245 2.12 27.92 12.91
C PHE A 245 1.27 27.57 11.68
N ARG A 246 1.79 27.79 10.47
CA ARG A 246 1.10 27.41 9.23
C ARG A 246 1.48 25.99 8.81
N SER A 247 0.49 25.14 8.55
CA SER A 247 0.69 23.76 8.07
C SER A 247 0.80 23.70 6.55
N ALA A 248 1.17 22.55 5.98
CA ALA A 248 1.21 22.32 4.53
C ALA A 248 -0.15 22.50 3.83
N ALA A 249 -1.26 22.46 4.58
CA ALA A 249 -2.58 22.78 4.06
C ALA A 249 -2.74 24.28 3.75
N GLY A 250 -1.83 25.13 4.23
CA GLY A 250 -1.85 26.59 4.05
C GLY A 250 -2.56 27.35 5.17
N THR A 251 -3.08 26.64 6.18
CA THR A 251 -3.86 27.21 7.28
C THR A 251 -3.16 27.02 8.64
N PHE A 252 -3.73 27.61 9.70
CA PHE A 252 -3.21 27.57 11.06
C PHE A 252 -4.08 26.69 11.96
N CYS A 253 -4.56 25.55 11.47
CA CYS A 253 -5.33 24.65 12.33
C CYS A 253 -5.07 23.17 12.07
N PHE A 254 -5.35 22.38 13.10
CA PHE A 254 -5.25 20.93 13.11
C PHE A 254 -6.29 20.30 12.19
N GLU A 255 -7.50 20.87 12.21
CA GLU A 255 -8.69 20.37 11.55
C GLU A 255 -8.49 20.33 10.03
N ASP A 256 -8.06 21.42 9.41
CA ASP A 256 -7.82 21.48 7.97
C ASP A 256 -6.68 20.55 7.54
N TYR A 257 -5.60 20.50 8.31
CA TYR A 257 -4.44 19.66 8.00
C TYR A 257 -4.81 18.18 8.00
N TYR A 258 -5.56 17.71 8.99
CA TYR A 258 -5.91 16.30 9.10
C TYR A 258 -7.19 15.91 8.35
N ARG A 259 -8.05 16.88 8.03
CA ARG A 259 -9.11 16.69 7.04
C ARG A 259 -8.54 16.48 5.65
N TRP A 260 -7.51 17.25 5.26
CA TRP A 260 -6.86 17.10 3.96
C TRP A 260 -6.35 15.67 3.71
N HIS A 261 -5.92 14.94 4.74
CA HIS A 261 -5.51 13.54 4.60
C HIS A 261 -6.68 12.59 4.24
N ILE A 262 -7.90 12.89 4.71
CA ILE A 262 -9.11 12.17 4.28
C ILE A 262 -9.39 12.44 2.79
N ASP A 263 -9.23 13.68 2.37
CA ASP A 263 -9.42 14.07 0.96
C ASP A 263 -8.36 13.41 0.06
N ILE A 264 -7.10 13.36 0.50
CA ILE A 264 -6.02 12.63 -0.19
C ILE A 264 -6.37 11.14 -0.27
N MET A 265 -6.83 10.53 0.82
CA MET A 265 -7.17 9.12 0.82
C MET A 265 -8.27 8.80 -0.20
N ASN A 266 -9.30 9.64 -0.31
CA ASN A 266 -10.33 9.52 -1.35
C ASN A 266 -9.79 9.77 -2.77
N LEU A 267 -8.84 10.69 -2.95
CA LEU A 267 -8.14 10.90 -4.22
C LEU A 267 -7.37 9.65 -4.62
N LEU A 268 -6.58 9.08 -3.71
CA LEU A 268 -5.80 7.87 -3.95
C LEU A 268 -6.71 6.67 -4.21
N PHE A 269 -7.84 6.56 -3.52
CA PHE A 269 -8.87 5.56 -3.82
C PHE A 269 -9.38 5.67 -5.26
N ALA A 270 -9.75 6.87 -5.70
CA ALA A 270 -10.20 7.08 -7.08
C ALA A 270 -9.12 6.76 -8.13
N GLN A 271 -7.84 6.94 -7.77
CA GLN A 271 -6.69 6.70 -8.67
C GLN A 271 -6.11 5.28 -8.58
N SER A 272 -6.59 4.45 -7.65
CA SER A 272 -6.20 3.05 -7.49
C SER A 272 -6.89 2.17 -8.54
N ILE A 273 -6.56 2.39 -9.82
CA ILE A 273 -7.19 1.78 -10.99
C ILE A 273 -6.41 0.54 -11.42
N PHE A 274 -7.08 -0.61 -11.42
CA PHE A 274 -6.49 -1.92 -11.73
C PHE A 274 -7.47 -2.81 -12.49
N PRO A 275 -7.04 -3.95 -13.08
CA PRO A 275 -7.96 -4.93 -13.66
C PRO A 275 -9.10 -5.37 -12.74
N ALA A 276 -8.83 -5.58 -11.44
CA ALA A 276 -9.86 -5.90 -10.44
C ALA A 276 -10.70 -4.68 -9.98
N ALA A 277 -10.28 -3.46 -10.33
CA ALA A 277 -10.91 -2.20 -9.93
C ALA A 277 -10.80 -1.15 -11.05
N PRO A 278 -11.49 -1.34 -12.20
CA PRO A 278 -11.27 -0.53 -13.40
C PRO A 278 -11.75 0.93 -13.27
N GLU A 279 -12.63 1.21 -12.31
CA GLU A 279 -13.14 2.55 -11.99
C GLU A 279 -12.46 3.15 -10.74
N GLY A 280 -11.37 2.53 -10.28
CA GLY A 280 -10.76 2.82 -9.00
C GLY A 280 -11.47 2.12 -7.84
N ILE A 281 -11.07 2.49 -6.63
CA ILE A 281 -11.77 2.06 -5.42
C ILE A 281 -13.12 2.79 -5.36
N LYS A 282 -14.17 2.06 -5.00
CA LYS A 282 -15.55 2.50 -4.83
C LYS A 282 -15.80 3.03 -3.43
N ALA A 283 -15.18 2.39 -2.44
CA ALA A 283 -15.31 2.81 -1.07
C ALA A 283 -14.71 4.20 -0.84
N ARG A 284 -15.28 4.94 0.09
CA ARG A 284 -14.83 6.29 0.45
C ARG A 284 -14.77 6.43 1.96
N VAL A 285 -14.06 7.45 2.40
CA VAL A 285 -13.96 7.85 3.80
C VAL A 285 -14.40 9.29 3.97
N ARG A 286 -14.83 9.65 5.17
CA ARG A 286 -15.16 11.03 5.53
C ARG A 286 -14.77 11.29 6.98
N LEU A 287 -14.44 12.53 7.30
CA LEU A 287 -14.25 12.94 8.68
C LEU A 287 -15.62 13.21 9.30
N ASP A 288 -16.05 12.32 10.19
CA ASP A 288 -17.38 12.36 10.79
C ASP A 288 -17.40 13.10 12.13
N ARG A 289 -16.31 13.05 12.91
CA ARG A 289 -16.25 13.74 14.20
C ARG A 289 -14.83 13.98 14.68
N ILE A 290 -14.59 15.12 15.32
CA ILE A 290 -13.40 15.33 16.16
C ILE A 290 -13.83 15.46 17.62
N ILE A 291 -13.19 14.71 18.50
CA ILE A 291 -13.40 14.74 19.94
C ILE A 291 -12.22 15.49 20.57
N TYR A 292 -12.50 16.73 20.98
CA TYR A 292 -11.56 17.56 21.73
C TYR A 292 -11.67 17.26 23.22
N THR A 293 -10.54 17.03 23.88
CA THR A 293 -10.52 16.64 25.31
C THR A 293 -9.27 17.17 26.02
N ASP A 294 -9.31 17.23 27.34
CA ASP A 294 -8.10 17.42 28.17
C ASP A 294 -7.56 16.08 28.71
N ASP A 295 -8.32 15.01 28.54
CA ASP A 295 -7.99 13.64 28.96
C ASP A 295 -8.30 12.68 27.80
N VAL A 296 -7.25 12.35 27.04
CA VAL A 296 -7.34 11.47 25.86
C VAL A 296 -7.69 10.05 26.27
N ASP A 297 -7.10 9.54 27.35
CA ASP A 297 -7.30 8.15 27.81
C ASP A 297 -8.76 7.92 28.22
N LYS A 298 -9.37 8.89 28.93
CA LYS A 298 -10.80 8.86 29.26
C LYS A 298 -11.71 8.97 28.03
N ALA A 299 -11.33 9.75 27.02
CA ALA A 299 -12.09 9.87 25.78
C ALA A 299 -12.08 8.57 24.97
N ILE A 300 -10.98 7.82 24.96
CA ILE A 300 -10.92 6.48 24.34
C ILE A 300 -11.90 5.53 25.03
N GLN A 301 -11.91 5.52 26.37
CA GLN A 301 -12.79 4.65 27.15
C GLN A 301 -14.28 4.92 26.90
N SER A 302 -14.65 6.14 26.49
CA SER A 302 -16.03 6.51 26.21
C SER A 302 -16.51 6.19 24.79
N LEU A 303 -15.62 5.69 23.91
CA LEU A 303 -15.99 5.28 22.54
C LEU A 303 -16.90 4.06 22.52
N VAL A 304 -16.80 3.20 23.53
CA VAL A 304 -17.59 1.97 23.66
C VAL A 304 -18.80 2.26 24.55
N ALA A 305 -20.00 2.03 24.01
CA ALA A 305 -21.24 2.19 24.76
C ALA A 305 -21.42 1.06 25.80
N GLN A 306 -22.41 1.22 26.68
CA GLN A 306 -22.68 0.25 27.76
C GLN A 306 -23.04 -1.16 27.26
N ASP A 307 -23.57 -1.26 26.04
CA ASP A 307 -23.85 -2.53 25.35
C ASP A 307 -22.58 -3.24 24.83
N GLY A 308 -21.42 -2.60 24.98
CA GLY A 308 -20.12 -3.07 24.52
C GLY A 308 -19.82 -2.73 23.06
N ILE A 309 -20.66 -1.98 22.35
CA ILE A 309 -20.43 -1.65 20.94
C ILE A 309 -19.89 -0.23 20.79
N ALA A 310 -18.93 -0.08 19.88
CA ALA A 310 -18.46 1.23 19.47
C ALA A 310 -19.26 1.70 18.26
N TYR A 311 -19.87 2.88 18.35
CA TYR A 311 -20.75 3.41 17.31
C TYR A 311 -19.97 4.34 16.36
N HIS A 312 -18.96 3.77 15.69
CA HIS A 312 -18.11 4.43 14.71
C HIS A 312 -17.52 3.41 13.74
N GLN A 313 -17.01 3.86 12.59
CA GLN A 313 -16.43 2.96 11.56
C GLN A 313 -14.90 2.94 11.56
N GLY A 314 -14.25 3.63 12.50
CA GLY A 314 -12.80 3.68 12.65
C GLY A 314 -12.37 5.08 13.04
N GLY A 315 -11.09 5.25 13.35
CA GLY A 315 -10.58 6.57 13.69
C GLY A 315 -9.10 6.55 14.06
N TRP A 316 -8.62 7.72 14.46
CA TRP A 316 -7.26 7.90 14.93
C TRP A 316 -7.21 8.69 16.23
N VAL A 317 -6.24 8.34 17.08
CA VAL A 317 -6.05 8.96 18.38
C VAL A 317 -4.64 9.50 18.48
N TRP A 318 -4.51 10.80 18.68
CA TRP A 318 -3.22 11.40 19.00
C TRP A 318 -3.02 11.32 20.51
N HIS A 319 -2.29 10.30 20.94
CA HIS A 319 -1.93 10.15 22.36
C HIS A 319 -1.00 11.28 22.81
N ASP A 320 -1.14 11.72 24.06
CA ASP A 320 -0.23 12.69 24.67
C ASP A 320 1.04 11.97 25.14
N SER A 321 2.21 12.50 24.76
CA SER A 321 3.51 11.98 25.19
C SER A 321 3.72 12.16 26.70
N PRO A 322 4.66 11.42 27.32
CA PRO A 322 5.01 11.64 28.72
C PRO A 322 5.35 13.11 29.04
N GLU A 323 6.01 13.82 28.12
CA GLU A 323 6.35 15.24 28.24
C GLU A 323 5.13 16.15 28.16
N GLU A 324 4.21 15.90 27.21
CA GLU A 324 2.96 16.65 27.07
C GLU A 324 2.04 16.46 28.29
N LYS A 325 1.96 15.23 28.82
CA LYS A 325 1.27 14.92 30.08
C LYS A 325 1.89 15.66 31.27
N ALA A 326 3.20 15.91 31.24
CA ALA A 326 3.90 16.77 32.20
C ALA A 326 3.75 18.29 31.92
N GLY A 327 2.94 18.67 30.93
CA GLY A 327 2.67 20.06 30.55
C GLY A 327 3.69 20.69 29.60
N LYS A 328 4.64 19.93 29.06
CA LYS A 328 5.68 20.42 28.15
C LYS A 328 5.26 20.21 26.69
N TRP A 329 4.38 21.09 26.20
CA TRP A 329 3.88 21.06 24.83
C TRP A 329 4.90 21.64 23.85
N GLN A 330 5.12 20.95 22.74
CA GLN A 330 5.97 21.41 21.65
C GLN A 330 5.21 21.27 20.33
N PRO A 331 5.40 22.19 19.37
CA PRO A 331 4.83 22.02 18.05
C PRO A 331 5.54 20.85 17.33
N PRO A 332 4.88 20.19 16.36
CA PRO A 332 5.55 19.28 15.45
C PRO A 332 6.76 19.95 14.78
N THR A 333 7.73 19.14 14.35
CA THR A 333 8.91 19.67 13.65
C THR A 333 8.48 20.41 12.37
N ARG A 334 9.32 21.36 11.94
CA ARG A 334 9.11 22.13 10.71
C ARG A 334 8.95 21.22 9.49
N GLU A 335 9.79 20.19 9.39
CA GLU A 335 9.73 19.18 8.34
C GLU A 335 8.37 18.47 8.34
N TRP A 336 7.90 18.01 9.49
CA TRP A 336 6.62 17.29 9.59
C TRP A 336 5.44 18.14 9.12
N ARG A 337 5.27 19.34 9.71
CA ARG A 337 4.10 20.19 9.45
C ARG A 337 4.09 20.84 8.07
N GLN A 338 5.21 20.85 7.34
CA GLN A 338 5.34 21.44 6.01
C GLN A 338 5.23 20.41 4.88
N ASN A 339 5.18 19.12 5.21
CA ASN A 339 4.99 18.03 4.26
C ASN A 339 3.66 17.29 4.51
N THR A 340 3.36 16.32 3.65
CA THR A 340 2.23 15.41 3.83
C THR A 340 2.58 14.33 4.85
N GLU A 341 1.70 14.08 5.82
CA GLU A 341 1.84 12.98 6.77
C GLU A 341 1.30 11.68 6.15
N TRP A 342 2.17 11.05 5.38
CA TRP A 342 1.89 9.79 4.69
C TRP A 342 1.52 8.63 5.64
N SER A 343 2.01 8.65 6.89
CA SER A 343 1.64 7.63 7.87
C SER A 343 0.14 7.61 8.18
N LEU A 344 -0.56 8.74 8.18
CA LEU A 344 -1.96 8.73 8.58
C LEU A 344 -2.87 7.98 7.58
N PRO A 345 -2.82 8.21 6.25
CA PRO A 345 -3.58 7.39 5.29
C PRO A 345 -3.29 5.88 5.40
N HIS A 346 -2.05 5.50 5.69
CA HIS A 346 -1.66 4.10 5.92
C HIS A 346 -2.36 3.52 7.16
N GLU A 347 -2.25 4.20 8.30
CA GLU A 347 -2.86 3.80 9.56
C GLU A 347 -4.40 3.78 9.50
N LEU A 348 -5.00 4.73 8.79
CA LEU A 348 -6.44 4.73 8.51
C LEU A 348 -6.84 3.59 7.56
N GLY A 349 -5.92 3.10 6.72
CA GLY A 349 -6.09 1.87 5.94
C GLY A 349 -6.36 0.65 6.83
N HIS A 350 -5.67 0.54 7.98
CA HIS A 350 -5.93 -0.53 8.96
C HIS A 350 -7.35 -0.46 9.54
N GLN A 351 -7.88 0.75 9.75
CA GLN A 351 -9.27 0.94 10.20
C GLN A 351 -10.29 0.39 9.20
N LEU A 352 -9.90 0.24 7.93
CA LEU A 352 -10.73 -0.33 6.87
C LEU A 352 -10.58 -1.85 6.73
N GLY A 353 -9.65 -2.45 7.47
CA GLY A 353 -9.34 -3.88 7.45
C GLY A 353 -8.20 -4.26 6.50
N LEU A 354 -7.43 -3.29 6.01
CA LEU A 354 -6.23 -3.51 5.20
C LEU A 354 -5.04 -3.90 6.07
N THR A 355 -4.15 -4.72 5.53
CA THR A 355 -2.99 -5.29 6.22
C THR A 355 -1.70 -4.71 5.69
N ASP A 356 -0.64 -4.82 6.50
CA ASP A 356 0.71 -4.48 6.07
C ASP A 356 1.26 -5.51 5.07
N TRP A 357 1.46 -5.09 3.83
CA TRP A 357 2.07 -5.95 2.82
C TRP A 357 3.58 -6.12 3.03
N TYR A 358 4.24 -5.18 3.69
CA TYR A 358 5.64 -5.35 4.10
C TYR A 358 5.81 -6.49 5.12
N ALA A 359 4.73 -6.95 5.76
CA ALA A 359 4.76 -8.17 6.55
C ALA A 359 5.13 -9.40 5.71
N LEU A 360 4.95 -9.37 4.38
CA LEU A 360 5.39 -10.44 3.49
C LEU A 360 6.89 -10.40 3.20
N ASP A 361 7.56 -9.26 3.35
CA ASP A 361 9.01 -9.17 3.16
C ASP A 361 9.76 -10.13 4.09
N TYR A 362 10.84 -10.71 3.60
CA TYR A 362 11.57 -11.74 4.30
C TYR A 362 13.06 -11.70 3.95
N ALA A 363 13.90 -11.40 4.94
CA ALA A 363 15.35 -11.37 4.77
C ALA A 363 16.00 -12.75 4.52
N GLY A 364 15.19 -13.82 4.50
CA GLY A 364 15.66 -15.20 4.40
C GLY A 364 16.02 -15.82 5.76
N HIS A 365 16.39 -17.10 5.73
CA HIS A 365 16.82 -17.85 6.93
C HIS A 365 17.88 -18.87 6.55
N GLU A 366 18.68 -19.32 7.53
CA GLU A 366 19.77 -20.27 7.30
C GLU A 366 19.32 -21.65 6.80
N HIS A 367 18.03 -21.97 6.91
CA HIS A 367 17.43 -23.18 6.37
C HIS A 367 17.51 -23.25 4.85
N HIS A 368 17.48 -22.09 4.18
CA HIS A 368 17.36 -21.98 2.73
C HIS A 368 18.44 -21.06 2.21
N ARG A 369 19.50 -21.65 1.65
CA ARG A 369 20.65 -20.91 1.13
C ARG A 369 20.83 -21.14 -0.37
N MET A 370 21.25 -20.08 -1.04
CA MET A 370 21.65 -20.10 -2.44
C MET A 370 22.89 -21.01 -2.62
N PRO A 371 22.86 -21.99 -3.54
CA PRO A 371 23.97 -22.92 -3.73
C PRO A 371 25.29 -22.27 -4.19
N ASP A 372 25.20 -21.15 -4.89
CA ASP A 372 26.34 -20.50 -5.54
C ASP A 372 27.14 -19.59 -4.60
N ASN A 373 26.49 -18.97 -3.62
CA ASN A 373 27.14 -18.01 -2.72
C ASN A 373 26.80 -18.18 -1.23
N GLY A 374 25.87 -19.07 -0.87
CA GLY A 374 25.47 -19.33 0.51
C GLY A 374 24.56 -18.28 1.14
N ASP A 375 24.15 -17.23 0.41
CA ASP A 375 23.21 -16.23 0.91
C ASP A 375 21.87 -16.89 1.29
N PRO A 376 21.18 -16.40 2.32
CA PRO A 376 19.77 -16.74 2.51
C PRO A 376 18.96 -16.41 1.26
N VAL A 377 18.01 -17.28 0.90
CA VAL A 377 17.01 -16.96 -0.11
C VAL A 377 16.03 -15.97 0.51
N ALA A 378 16.07 -14.72 0.06
CA ALA A 378 15.26 -13.62 0.57
C ALA A 378 14.04 -13.35 -0.34
N HIS A 379 13.11 -12.52 0.12
CA HIS A 379 11.94 -12.07 -0.60
C HIS A 379 11.64 -10.62 -0.26
N PHE A 380 11.44 -9.81 -1.27
CA PHE A 380 10.84 -8.49 -1.13
C PHE A 380 9.64 -8.46 -2.06
N MET A 381 8.49 -8.00 -1.56
CA MET A 381 7.21 -8.04 -2.29
C MET A 381 7.38 -7.64 -3.77
N THR A 382 6.72 -8.36 -4.67
CA THR A 382 6.88 -8.16 -6.12
C THR A 382 6.38 -6.80 -6.61
N HIS A 383 5.36 -6.26 -5.92
CA HIS A 383 4.73 -4.97 -6.22
C HIS A 383 4.70 -4.05 -5.00
N PRO A 384 5.87 -3.61 -4.49
CA PRO A 384 5.97 -2.95 -3.20
C PRO A 384 5.52 -1.48 -3.25
N VAL A 385 5.35 -0.89 -4.43
CA VAL A 385 4.99 0.53 -4.60
C VAL A 385 3.48 0.72 -4.37
N THR A 386 3.04 0.56 -3.12
CA THR A 386 1.64 0.65 -2.68
C THR A 386 1.54 1.24 -1.26
N MET A 387 0.42 1.90 -0.96
CA MET A 387 0.12 2.57 0.32
C MET A 387 0.16 1.61 1.53
N MET A 388 -0.14 0.33 1.33
CA MET A 388 -0.12 -0.66 2.43
C MET A 388 1.21 -1.43 2.54
N HIS A 389 2.21 -1.09 1.71
CA HIS A 389 3.60 -1.56 1.86
C HIS A 389 4.52 -0.41 2.28
N TRP A 390 4.37 0.76 1.65
CA TRP A 390 5.00 2.01 2.07
C TRP A 390 3.93 3.00 2.53
N HIS A 391 4.27 3.87 3.49
CA HIS A 391 3.33 4.89 3.98
C HIS A 391 2.87 5.91 2.92
N GLY A 392 3.48 5.96 1.73
CA GLY A 392 3.13 6.89 0.66
C GLY A 392 4.37 7.34 -0.09
N PRO A 393 4.28 8.18 -1.13
CA PRO A 393 3.11 8.82 -1.73
C PRO A 393 2.39 7.94 -2.80
N GLN A 394 1.92 6.75 -2.42
CA GLN A 394 1.49 5.68 -3.34
C GLN A 394 -0.03 5.51 -3.37
N VAL A 395 -0.55 4.94 -4.46
CA VAL A 395 -1.94 4.43 -4.50
C VAL A 395 -2.07 3.14 -3.67
N PHE A 396 -3.29 2.72 -3.37
CA PHE A 396 -3.54 1.42 -2.72
C PHE A 396 -3.35 0.28 -3.74
N SER A 397 -3.01 -0.93 -3.30
CA SER A 397 -2.73 -2.04 -4.21
C SER A 397 -3.98 -2.58 -4.88
N GLU A 398 -3.83 -3.43 -5.90
CA GLU A 398 -4.97 -4.11 -6.52
C GLU A 398 -5.72 -5.02 -5.54
N ALA A 399 -5.01 -5.67 -4.62
CA ALA A 399 -5.62 -6.49 -3.56
C ALA A 399 -6.46 -5.64 -2.61
N ASP A 400 -5.92 -4.50 -2.16
CA ASP A 400 -6.63 -3.53 -1.33
C ASP A 400 -7.87 -3.00 -2.07
N ALA A 401 -7.72 -2.70 -3.36
CA ALA A 401 -8.79 -2.15 -4.17
C ALA A 401 -9.93 -3.13 -4.39
N GLY A 402 -9.61 -4.40 -4.69
CA GLY A 402 -10.60 -5.47 -4.79
C GLY A 402 -11.36 -5.67 -3.48
N TYR A 403 -10.67 -5.67 -2.34
CA TYR A 403 -11.28 -5.81 -1.02
C TYR A 403 -12.20 -4.64 -0.67
N LEU A 404 -11.75 -3.40 -0.85
CA LEU A 404 -12.56 -2.22 -0.56
C LEU A 404 -13.76 -2.10 -1.51
N ASN A 405 -13.64 -2.54 -2.76
CA ASN A 405 -14.77 -2.60 -3.70
C ASN A 405 -15.83 -3.62 -3.31
N MET A 406 -15.43 -4.75 -2.71
CA MET A 406 -16.36 -5.76 -2.22
C MET A 406 -16.97 -5.42 -0.87
N THR A 407 -16.26 -4.67 -0.04
CA THR A 407 -16.68 -4.42 1.34
C THR A 407 -17.18 -3.01 1.61
N TRP A 408 -17.28 -2.13 0.60
CA TRP A 408 -17.68 -0.72 0.75
C TRP A 408 -18.95 -0.47 1.59
N ASP A 409 -19.89 -1.44 1.65
CA ASP A 409 -21.17 -1.36 2.37
C ASP A 409 -21.22 -2.22 3.65
N LYS A 410 -20.08 -2.77 4.09
CA LYS A 410 -19.98 -3.62 5.28
C LYS A 410 -19.48 -2.82 6.50
N PRO A 411 -19.87 -3.18 7.73
CA PRO A 411 -19.32 -2.54 8.93
C PRO A 411 -17.82 -2.81 9.06
N ARG A 412 -17.08 -1.85 9.62
CA ARG A 412 -15.63 -2.01 9.89
C ARG A 412 -15.36 -2.76 11.19
N GLY A 413 -14.17 -3.35 11.28
CA GLY A 413 -13.67 -4.10 12.45
C GLY A 413 -13.02 -5.44 12.11
N HIS A 414 -13.36 -6.05 10.97
CA HIS A 414 -12.57 -7.16 10.43
C HIS A 414 -11.24 -6.65 9.90
N PHE A 415 -10.19 -7.46 10.08
CA PHE A 415 -8.83 -7.19 9.64
C PHE A 415 -8.31 -8.36 8.80
N GLY A 416 -7.84 -8.08 7.58
CA GLY A 416 -7.13 -9.04 6.72
C GLY A 416 -7.94 -10.23 6.20
N ASP A 417 -9.27 -10.25 6.33
CA ASP A 417 -10.08 -11.42 5.96
C ASP A 417 -10.12 -11.71 4.45
N HIS A 418 -9.75 -10.74 3.61
CA HIS A 418 -9.48 -10.95 2.19
C HIS A 418 -8.32 -11.93 1.93
N TYR A 419 -7.49 -12.26 2.92
CA TYR A 419 -6.53 -13.36 2.82
C TYR A 419 -7.19 -14.72 2.53
N PHE A 420 -8.49 -14.86 2.79
CA PHE A 420 -9.24 -16.07 2.44
C PHE A 420 -9.74 -16.07 0.98
N ALA A 421 -9.48 -15.01 0.21
CA ALA A 421 -9.78 -14.91 -1.21
C ALA A 421 -8.82 -15.77 -2.06
N ILE A 422 -8.82 -17.09 -1.82
CA ILE A 422 -7.98 -18.05 -2.51
C ILE A 422 -8.83 -18.80 -3.57
N PRO A 423 -8.36 -18.88 -4.83
CA PRO A 423 -8.99 -19.68 -5.87
C PRO A 423 -9.17 -21.14 -5.45
N ALA A 424 -10.19 -21.83 -5.99
CA ALA A 424 -10.56 -23.18 -5.54
C ALA A 424 -9.48 -24.21 -5.82
N GLU A 425 -8.85 -24.09 -6.98
CA GLU A 425 -7.74 -24.91 -7.41
C GLU A 425 -6.59 -24.01 -7.86
N ASN A 426 -5.38 -24.35 -7.45
CA ASN A 426 -4.20 -23.54 -7.71
C ASN A 426 -3.11 -24.40 -8.33
N PHE A 427 -2.41 -23.85 -9.31
CA PHE A 427 -1.44 -24.59 -10.11
C PHE A 427 -0.14 -23.83 -10.24
N LEU A 428 0.97 -24.57 -10.28
CA LEU A 428 2.25 -24.07 -10.75
C LEU A 428 2.47 -24.59 -12.16
N ARG A 429 2.87 -23.71 -13.08
CA ARG A 429 3.33 -24.07 -14.42
C ARG A 429 4.81 -23.76 -14.53
N VAL A 430 5.64 -24.79 -14.49
CA VAL A 430 7.09 -24.68 -14.64
C VAL A 430 7.44 -24.72 -16.13
N VAL A 431 8.12 -23.67 -16.60
CA VAL A 431 8.53 -23.55 -18.00
C VAL A 431 10.02 -23.25 -18.13
N ASP A 432 10.60 -23.65 -19.25
CA ASP A 432 11.99 -23.38 -19.61
C ASP A 432 12.19 -21.91 -20.02
N VAL A 433 13.41 -21.55 -20.41
CA VAL A 433 13.74 -20.18 -20.86
C VAL A 433 12.92 -19.75 -22.09
N ASN A 434 12.45 -20.71 -22.89
CA ASN A 434 11.66 -20.52 -24.10
C ASN A 434 10.13 -20.59 -23.87
N GLY A 435 9.69 -20.81 -22.63
CA GLY A 435 8.27 -20.96 -22.29
C GLY A 435 7.69 -22.36 -22.56
N LYS A 436 8.52 -23.36 -22.87
CA LYS A 436 8.10 -24.75 -23.04
C LYS A 436 7.95 -25.43 -21.68
N PRO A 437 7.02 -26.40 -21.54
CA PRO A 437 6.89 -27.23 -20.34
C PRO A 437 8.20 -27.87 -19.86
N VAL A 438 8.42 -27.88 -18.54
CA VAL A 438 9.49 -28.68 -17.92
C VAL A 438 8.86 -29.88 -17.19
N PRO A 439 8.75 -31.05 -17.84
CA PRO A 439 8.14 -32.22 -17.23
C PRO A 439 9.06 -32.93 -16.23
N GLY A 440 8.49 -33.55 -15.20
CA GLY A 440 9.22 -34.29 -14.17
C GLY A 440 10.27 -33.44 -13.44
N ALA A 441 9.98 -32.16 -13.21
CA ALA A 441 10.73 -31.32 -12.30
C ALA A 441 10.19 -31.55 -10.88
N LYS A 442 11.10 -31.82 -9.93
CA LYS A 442 10.72 -31.95 -8.52
C LYS A 442 10.41 -30.56 -7.97
N VAL A 443 9.27 -30.42 -7.32
CA VAL A 443 8.87 -29.18 -6.63
C VAL A 443 8.74 -29.46 -5.14
N GLU A 444 9.50 -28.71 -4.36
CA GLU A 444 9.46 -28.72 -2.90
C GLU A 444 9.02 -27.33 -2.43
N ILE A 445 7.96 -27.24 -1.62
CA ILE A 445 7.44 -25.96 -1.14
C ILE A 445 7.56 -25.90 0.38
N PHE A 446 8.13 -24.80 0.87
CA PHE A 446 8.33 -24.48 2.27
C PHE A 446 7.46 -23.28 2.62
N GLN A 447 6.99 -23.16 3.85
CA GLN A 447 6.04 -22.09 4.21
C GLN A 447 6.49 -21.36 5.48
N ARG A 448 6.33 -20.04 5.48
CA ARG A 448 6.57 -19.18 6.65
C ARG A 448 5.48 -19.38 7.71
N GLY A 449 5.83 -19.15 8.98
CA GLY A 449 4.88 -19.19 10.09
C GLY A 449 4.39 -20.60 10.42
N CYS A 450 5.15 -21.64 10.04
CA CYS A 450 4.81 -23.01 10.39
C CYS A 450 6.05 -23.92 10.57
N VAL A 451 5.85 -24.99 11.33
CA VAL A 451 6.80 -26.09 11.48
C VAL A 451 6.09 -27.37 11.08
N VAL A 452 6.71 -28.19 10.23
CA VAL A 452 6.17 -29.50 9.84
C VAL A 452 6.09 -30.40 11.07
N ASP A 453 4.95 -31.07 11.28
CA ASP A 453 4.77 -32.03 12.36
C ASP A 453 5.45 -33.35 11.99
N PRO A 454 6.54 -33.75 12.68
CA PRO A 454 7.26 -34.99 12.37
C PRO A 454 6.44 -36.26 12.64
N ASN A 455 5.39 -36.17 13.46
CA ASN A 455 4.53 -37.30 13.80
C ASN A 455 3.22 -37.30 13.01
N GLY A 456 2.95 -36.24 12.25
CA GLY A 456 1.72 -36.09 11.51
C GLY A 456 1.73 -36.94 10.23
N GLN A 457 0.57 -37.53 9.91
CA GLN A 457 0.43 -38.35 8.72
C GLN A 457 0.37 -37.46 7.46
N PRO A 458 1.27 -37.65 6.47
CA PRO A 458 1.19 -36.92 5.20
C PRO A 458 -0.11 -37.27 4.46
N GLY A 459 -0.71 -36.26 3.83
CA GLY A 459 -1.80 -36.46 2.88
C GLY A 459 -1.30 -36.42 1.45
N GLU A 460 -2.18 -36.80 0.51
CA GLU A 460 -1.90 -36.77 -0.93
C GLU A 460 -3.15 -36.31 -1.68
N GLU A 461 -2.97 -35.37 -2.61
CA GLU A 461 -4.00 -34.93 -3.53
C GLU A 461 -3.37 -34.80 -4.93
N ALA A 462 -4.00 -35.39 -5.95
CA ALA A 462 -3.55 -35.33 -7.34
C ALA A 462 -2.06 -35.72 -7.55
N GLY A 463 -1.56 -36.71 -6.80
CA GLY A 463 -0.17 -37.17 -6.87
C GLY A 463 0.84 -36.24 -6.18
N VAL A 464 0.36 -35.22 -5.45
CA VAL A 464 1.19 -34.27 -4.70
C VAL A 464 0.98 -34.51 -3.21
N LYS A 465 2.09 -34.71 -2.48
CA LYS A 465 2.07 -34.93 -1.04
C LYS A 465 2.09 -33.61 -0.30
N TYR A 466 1.33 -33.54 0.79
CA TYR A 466 1.40 -32.43 1.73
C TYR A 466 1.60 -32.93 3.16
N PHE A 467 2.32 -32.16 3.94
CA PHE A 467 2.68 -32.51 5.31
C PHE A 467 1.91 -31.63 6.31
N PRO A 468 1.34 -32.24 7.37
CA PRO A 468 0.71 -31.47 8.44
C PRO A 468 1.75 -30.61 9.17
N VAL A 469 1.27 -29.54 9.79
CA VAL A 469 2.09 -28.60 10.57
C VAL A 469 1.59 -28.57 12.01
N ILE A 470 2.47 -28.15 12.92
CA ILE A 470 2.11 -27.92 14.32
C ILE A 470 1.19 -26.69 14.40
N GLU A 471 -0.01 -26.86 14.97
CA GLU A 471 -0.98 -25.78 15.19
C GLU A 471 -0.88 -25.27 16.63
N ASP A 472 0.23 -24.62 16.95
CA ASP A 472 0.57 -24.05 18.27
C ASP A 472 0.11 -22.60 18.47
N GLY A 473 -0.50 -21.99 17.45
CA GLY A 473 -0.90 -20.58 17.44
C GLY A 473 0.25 -19.59 17.25
N ASN A 474 1.48 -20.07 17.04
CA ASN A 474 2.63 -19.24 16.73
C ASN A 474 2.79 -19.12 15.21
N PHE A 475 2.60 -17.90 14.69
CA PHE A 475 2.74 -17.60 13.26
C PHE A 475 4.06 -16.92 12.92
N ASP A 476 4.97 -16.75 13.88
CA ASP A 476 6.24 -16.03 13.74
C ASP A 476 7.41 -16.96 13.37
N HIS A 477 7.15 -18.26 13.19
CA HIS A 477 8.16 -19.19 12.74
C HIS A 477 8.77 -18.74 11.40
N PRO A 478 10.09 -18.89 11.20
CA PRO A 478 10.70 -18.65 9.90
C PRO A 478 10.13 -19.63 8.87
N VAL A 479 10.53 -19.47 7.60
CA VAL A 479 10.19 -20.45 6.57
C VAL A 479 10.67 -21.83 6.99
N SER A 480 9.73 -22.79 6.94
CA SER A 480 9.91 -24.14 7.44
C SER A 480 11.17 -24.78 6.87
N LYS A 481 11.91 -25.50 7.70
CA LYS A 481 13.10 -26.24 7.25
C LYS A 481 12.73 -27.36 6.28
N GLU A 482 11.71 -28.13 6.65
CA GLU A 482 11.18 -29.23 5.85
C GLU A 482 10.04 -28.74 4.94
N PRO A 483 9.85 -29.36 3.76
CA PRO A 483 8.81 -28.94 2.83
C PRO A 483 7.42 -29.31 3.37
N VAL A 484 6.47 -28.38 3.22
CA VAL A 484 5.05 -28.61 3.51
C VAL A 484 4.33 -29.27 2.34
N ILE A 485 4.86 -29.16 1.11
CA ILE A 485 4.30 -29.78 -0.11
C ILE A 485 5.46 -30.32 -0.96
N VAL A 486 5.29 -31.53 -1.52
CA VAL A 486 6.26 -32.16 -2.44
C VAL A 486 5.53 -32.85 -3.58
N GLY A 487 5.95 -32.59 -4.81
CA GLY A 487 5.44 -33.28 -6.01
C GLY A 487 6.37 -33.15 -7.22
N GLU A 488 5.93 -33.66 -8.36
CA GLU A 488 6.62 -33.53 -9.65
C GLU A 488 5.67 -32.93 -10.68
N THR A 489 6.21 -32.16 -11.62
CA THR A 489 5.42 -31.64 -12.75
C THR A 489 5.06 -32.73 -13.76
N ASP A 490 3.86 -32.63 -14.33
CA ASP A 490 3.37 -33.51 -15.39
C ASP A 490 4.02 -33.22 -16.76
N ALA A 491 3.52 -33.86 -17.83
CA ALA A 491 4.03 -33.69 -19.19
C ALA A 491 3.91 -32.25 -19.71
N GLU A 492 2.94 -31.50 -19.22
CA GLU A 492 2.66 -30.10 -19.52
C GLU A 492 3.41 -29.13 -18.61
N GLY A 493 4.26 -29.64 -17.71
CA GLY A 493 5.03 -28.84 -16.76
C GLY A 493 4.18 -28.30 -15.62
N ILE A 494 3.02 -28.89 -15.36
CA ILE A 494 2.05 -28.43 -14.38
C ILE A 494 2.16 -29.26 -13.11
N LEU A 495 2.04 -28.59 -11.96
CA LEU A 495 1.81 -29.20 -10.66
C LEU A 495 0.58 -28.56 -10.02
N ARG A 496 -0.39 -29.37 -9.61
CA ARG A 496 -1.55 -28.91 -8.84
C ARG A 496 -1.16 -28.76 -7.37
N LEU A 497 -1.33 -27.57 -6.81
CA LEU A 497 -1.13 -27.35 -5.38
C LEU A 497 -2.27 -28.05 -4.61
N PRO A 498 -1.96 -28.87 -3.59
CA PRO A 498 -2.97 -29.56 -2.80
C PRO A 498 -3.72 -28.59 -1.89
N ASN A 499 -5.01 -28.83 -1.67
CA ASN A 499 -5.83 -28.12 -0.71
C ASN A 499 -5.69 -28.76 0.67
N ARG A 500 -4.85 -28.15 1.51
CA ARG A 500 -4.57 -28.66 2.86
C ARG A 500 -5.77 -28.42 3.79
N PRO A 501 -6.05 -29.35 4.73
CA PRO A 501 -7.12 -29.20 5.71
C PRO A 501 -7.00 -27.92 6.54
N VAL A 502 -8.14 -27.34 6.93
CA VAL A 502 -8.22 -26.11 7.74
C VAL A 502 -9.29 -26.21 8.81
N LYS A 503 -9.23 -25.31 9.79
CA LYS A 503 -10.40 -24.91 10.57
C LYS A 503 -11.18 -23.85 9.78
N GLU A 504 -12.37 -24.23 9.37
CA GLU A 504 -13.26 -23.40 8.54
C GLU A 504 -13.74 -22.15 9.30
N VAL A 505 -13.91 -21.04 8.58
CA VAL A 505 -14.48 -19.78 9.09
C VAL A 505 -15.04 -18.94 7.94
N ARG A 506 -16.15 -18.25 8.21
CA ARG A 506 -16.80 -17.27 7.33
C ARG A 506 -16.79 -15.90 8.01
N THR A 507 -16.47 -14.86 7.26
CA THR A 507 -16.49 -13.48 7.77
C THR A 507 -17.73 -12.74 7.33
N LEU A 508 -18.09 -11.67 8.07
CA LEU A 508 -19.25 -10.85 7.73
C LEU A 508 -19.10 -10.14 6.39
N ASN A 509 -17.86 -9.98 5.91
CA ASN A 509 -17.53 -9.42 4.60
C ASN A 509 -17.73 -10.42 3.45
N GLY A 510 -18.07 -11.68 3.74
CA GLY A 510 -18.36 -12.71 2.75
C GLY A 510 -17.15 -13.56 2.35
N PHE A 511 -16.01 -13.45 3.04
CA PHE A 511 -14.85 -14.30 2.81
C PHE A 511 -14.99 -15.62 3.56
N HIS A 512 -14.42 -16.69 3.00
CA HIS A 512 -14.55 -18.04 3.52
C HIS A 512 -13.22 -18.79 3.42
N ARG A 513 -12.64 -19.14 4.58
CA ARG A 513 -11.47 -20.02 4.63
C ARG A 513 -11.91 -21.48 4.51
N ARG A 514 -11.73 -22.01 3.32
CA ARG A 514 -11.85 -23.44 2.97
C ARG A 514 -10.47 -24.11 2.86
N PRO A 515 -10.39 -25.44 2.73
CA PRO A 515 -9.14 -26.11 2.38
C PRO A 515 -8.44 -25.43 1.20
N ASN A 516 -7.15 -25.16 1.35
CA ASN A 516 -6.36 -24.34 0.42
C ASN A 516 -4.84 -24.65 0.56
N PRO A 517 -3.97 -24.22 -0.37
CA PRO A 517 -2.53 -24.53 -0.31
C PRO A 517 -1.79 -24.01 0.93
N PHE A 518 -2.26 -22.93 1.54
CA PHE A 518 -1.64 -22.32 2.72
C PHE A 518 -2.09 -22.95 4.05
N GLY A 519 -3.14 -23.79 4.04
CA GLY A 519 -3.71 -24.34 5.27
C GLY A 519 -4.41 -23.28 6.13
N ASN A 520 -4.23 -23.34 7.45
CA ASN A 520 -4.77 -22.35 8.38
C ASN A 520 -4.03 -21.01 8.22
N ILE A 521 -4.60 -20.10 7.44
CA ILE A 521 -4.05 -18.78 7.12
C ILE A 521 -4.13 -17.84 8.33
N ASN A 522 -3.02 -17.17 8.62
CA ASN A 522 -2.96 -16.00 9.49
C ASN A 522 -3.22 -14.73 8.65
N VAL A 523 -4.21 -13.94 9.06
CA VAL A 523 -4.71 -12.77 8.29
C VAL A 523 -3.81 -11.54 8.37
N VAL A 524 -2.62 -11.64 8.96
CA VAL A 524 -1.64 -10.54 9.04
C VAL A 524 -0.29 -10.91 8.41
N GLY A 525 -0.29 -11.90 7.52
CA GLY A 525 0.88 -12.23 6.71
C GLY A 525 1.71 -13.42 7.20
N GLY A 526 1.63 -13.84 8.47
CA GLY A 526 2.56 -14.82 9.05
C GLY A 526 2.66 -16.13 8.26
N ARG A 527 1.54 -16.61 7.70
CA ARG A 527 1.45 -17.82 6.84
C ARG A 527 1.17 -17.52 5.35
N GLY A 528 1.30 -16.27 4.93
CA GLY A 528 1.00 -15.80 3.57
C GLY A 528 2.15 -15.91 2.57
N LEU A 529 3.24 -16.60 2.91
CA LEU A 529 4.44 -16.68 2.07
C LEU A 529 4.95 -18.13 1.98
N MET A 530 5.22 -18.59 0.75
CA MET A 530 5.80 -19.91 0.48
C MET A 530 7.03 -19.81 -0.43
N LEU A 531 8.11 -20.50 -0.07
CA LEU A 531 9.29 -20.69 -0.92
C LEU A 531 9.10 -21.97 -1.76
N ALA A 532 9.06 -21.85 -3.07
CA ALA A 532 9.07 -22.98 -3.99
C ALA A 532 10.49 -23.22 -4.53
N LYS A 533 11.02 -24.42 -4.30
CA LYS A 533 12.26 -24.92 -4.88
C LYS A 533 11.91 -25.90 -5.99
N VAL A 534 12.18 -25.50 -7.23
CA VAL A 534 12.04 -26.33 -8.44
C VAL A 534 13.40 -26.92 -8.77
N THR A 535 13.50 -28.24 -8.90
CA THR A 535 14.75 -28.93 -9.20
C THR A 535 14.58 -29.83 -10.42
N LYS A 536 15.42 -29.62 -11.43
CA LYS A 536 15.61 -30.50 -12.58
C LYS A 536 17.11 -30.70 -12.79
N HIS A 537 17.54 -31.91 -13.15
CA HIS A 537 18.96 -32.23 -13.40
C HIS A 537 19.90 -31.79 -12.27
N GLU A 538 19.49 -32.01 -11.00
CA GLU A 538 20.23 -31.61 -9.79
C GLU A 538 20.50 -30.10 -9.62
N ARG A 539 19.89 -29.27 -10.47
CA ARG A 539 20.03 -27.81 -10.46
C ARG A 539 18.78 -27.16 -9.86
N PRO A 540 18.79 -26.65 -8.63
CA PRO A 540 17.62 -26.02 -8.02
C PRO A 540 17.42 -24.58 -8.50
N CYS A 541 16.17 -24.14 -8.51
CA CYS A 541 15.70 -22.79 -8.80
C CYS A 541 14.67 -22.40 -7.75
N TYR A 542 14.75 -21.17 -7.24
CA TYR A 542 13.93 -20.70 -6.12
C TYR A 542 12.94 -19.63 -6.56
N TYR A 543 11.72 -19.69 -6.04
CA TYR A 543 10.62 -18.78 -6.32
C TYR A 543 9.82 -18.51 -5.03
N TRP A 544 9.19 -17.36 -4.94
CA TRP A 544 8.25 -17.07 -3.85
C TRP A 544 6.83 -17.08 -4.35
N LEU A 545 5.93 -17.72 -3.60
CA LEU A 545 4.49 -17.66 -3.83
C LEU A 545 3.93 -16.79 -2.69
N GLU A 546 3.61 -15.54 -3.01
CA GLU A 546 3.00 -14.60 -2.07
C GLU A 546 1.47 -14.68 -2.15
N ILE A 547 0.80 -14.65 -1.00
CA ILE A 547 -0.65 -14.77 -0.93
C ILE A 547 -1.37 -13.66 -1.71
N THR A 548 -0.74 -12.49 -1.84
CA THR A 548 -1.25 -11.35 -2.60
C THR A 548 -1.55 -11.68 -4.06
N ASP A 549 -0.77 -12.56 -4.69
CA ASP A 549 -1.03 -13.03 -6.07
C ASP A 549 -2.35 -13.79 -6.17
N PHE A 550 -2.62 -14.66 -5.20
CA PHE A 550 -3.85 -15.46 -5.14
C PHE A 550 -5.07 -14.59 -4.89
N ILE A 551 -4.95 -13.65 -3.95
CA ILE A 551 -5.97 -12.65 -3.62
C ILE A 551 -6.30 -11.82 -4.86
N THR A 552 -5.27 -11.30 -5.54
CA THR A 552 -5.42 -10.49 -6.75
C THR A 552 -6.08 -11.28 -7.88
N ALA A 553 -5.65 -12.53 -8.10
CA ALA A 553 -6.28 -13.41 -9.09
C ALA A 553 -7.77 -13.65 -8.80
N TRP A 554 -8.11 -13.88 -7.53
CA TRP A 554 -9.50 -14.08 -7.10
C TRP A 554 -10.35 -12.83 -7.35
N PHE A 555 -9.84 -11.63 -7.05
CA PHE A 555 -10.52 -10.37 -7.34
C PHE A 555 -10.62 -10.05 -8.84
N ARG A 556 -9.66 -10.51 -9.65
CA ARG A 556 -9.75 -10.50 -11.12
C ARG A 556 -10.76 -11.53 -11.69
N GLY A 557 -11.46 -12.27 -10.83
CA GLY A 557 -12.51 -13.22 -11.21
C GLY A 557 -12.05 -14.67 -11.36
N GLN A 558 -10.77 -14.98 -11.12
CA GLN A 558 -10.23 -16.34 -11.19
C GLN A 558 -10.54 -17.14 -9.91
N LYS A 559 -11.81 -17.27 -9.55
CA LYS A 559 -12.25 -17.85 -8.26
C LYS A 559 -12.16 -19.38 -8.21
N ASP A 560 -12.25 -20.03 -9.36
CA ASP A 560 -12.23 -21.50 -9.45
C ASP A 560 -10.83 -22.04 -9.71
N ARG A 561 -10.05 -21.35 -10.54
CA ARG A 561 -8.73 -21.82 -10.96
C ARG A 561 -7.75 -20.67 -11.16
N PHE A 562 -6.54 -20.81 -10.62
CA PHE A 562 -5.44 -19.89 -10.86
C PHE A 562 -4.12 -20.64 -11.10
N THR A 563 -3.30 -20.13 -12.02
CA THR A 563 -2.01 -20.73 -12.37
C THR A 563 -0.91 -19.68 -12.28
N ILE A 564 0.12 -19.95 -11.47
CA ILE A 564 1.36 -19.16 -11.42
C ILE A 564 2.39 -19.80 -12.35
N THR A 565 2.99 -19.02 -13.23
CA THR A 565 4.05 -19.51 -14.13
C THR A 565 5.43 -19.25 -13.54
N LEU A 566 6.21 -20.31 -13.37
CA LEU A 566 7.58 -20.26 -12.86
C LEU A 566 8.56 -20.47 -14.02
N LYS A 567 9.17 -19.39 -14.50
CA LYS A 567 10.13 -19.43 -15.61
C LYS A 567 11.52 -19.81 -15.08
N THR A 568 12.04 -20.92 -15.58
CA THR A 568 13.33 -21.51 -15.19
C THR A 568 14.45 -21.12 -16.17
N PRO A 569 15.72 -21.19 -15.74
CA PRO A 569 16.87 -21.02 -16.62
C PRO A 569 17.19 -22.26 -17.48
N TYR A 570 16.39 -23.33 -17.37
CA TYR A 570 16.61 -24.57 -18.12
C TYR A 570 16.33 -24.39 -19.61
N GLY A 571 16.85 -25.33 -20.40
CA GLY A 571 16.50 -25.54 -21.80
C GLY A 571 15.63 -26.78 -21.95
N SER A 572 15.10 -26.98 -23.16
CA SER A 572 14.31 -28.14 -23.55
C SER A 572 15.08 -29.05 -24.52
N VAL A 573 14.50 -30.19 -24.89
CA VAL A 573 15.07 -31.11 -25.89
C VAL A 573 15.33 -30.42 -27.24
N ASP A 574 14.52 -29.42 -27.59
CA ASP A 574 14.68 -28.62 -28.81
C ASP A 574 15.51 -27.34 -28.60
N SER A 575 16.14 -27.17 -27.44
CA SER A 575 17.06 -26.06 -27.23
C SER A 575 18.40 -26.34 -27.93
N PRO A 576 19.07 -25.30 -28.47
CA PRO A 576 20.43 -25.45 -28.94
C PRO A 576 21.37 -25.80 -27.78
N LEU A 577 22.55 -26.31 -28.11
CA LEU A 577 23.55 -26.65 -27.10
C LEU A 577 24.05 -25.39 -26.37
N PRO A 578 24.21 -25.41 -25.03
CA PRO A 578 24.62 -24.25 -24.27
C PRO A 578 26.09 -23.89 -24.47
N PRO A 579 26.47 -22.61 -24.24
CA PRO A 579 27.87 -22.20 -24.24
C PRO A 579 28.62 -22.89 -23.10
N ARG A 580 29.95 -22.91 -23.18
CA ARG A 580 30.79 -23.52 -22.14
C ARG A 580 31.63 -22.47 -21.43
N ASN A 581 32.14 -22.81 -20.25
CA ASN A 581 33.14 -22.01 -19.53
C ASN A 581 32.76 -20.53 -19.38
N VAL A 582 31.49 -20.24 -19.08
CA VAL A 582 31.04 -18.87 -18.81
C VAL A 582 31.76 -18.34 -17.57
N ARG A 583 32.43 -17.19 -17.72
CA ARG A 583 33.20 -16.52 -16.67
C ARG A 583 32.87 -15.04 -16.66
N VAL A 584 33.05 -14.42 -15.50
CA VAL A 584 32.94 -12.98 -15.34
C VAL A 584 34.13 -12.43 -14.57
N GLU A 585 34.69 -11.34 -15.09
CA GLU A 585 35.84 -10.64 -14.51
C GLU A 585 35.53 -9.16 -14.37
N ARG A 586 35.92 -8.57 -13.25
CA ARG A 586 35.75 -7.13 -13.03
C ARG A 586 36.84 -6.37 -13.81
N ILE A 587 36.42 -5.41 -14.63
CA ILE A 587 37.35 -4.47 -15.28
C ILE A 587 37.59 -3.28 -14.34
N ASP A 588 36.51 -2.67 -13.88
CA ASP A 588 36.54 -1.54 -12.94
C ASP A 588 35.29 -1.52 -12.03
N GLU A 589 35.00 -0.39 -11.37
CA GLU A 589 33.84 -0.25 -10.49
C GLU A 589 32.50 -0.40 -11.23
N HIS A 590 32.44 0.03 -12.48
CA HIS A 590 31.24 0.10 -13.29
C HIS A 590 31.20 -0.93 -14.42
N HIS A 591 32.31 -1.56 -14.78
CA HIS A 591 32.37 -2.48 -15.91
C HIS A 591 32.84 -3.88 -15.52
N VAL A 592 32.20 -4.88 -16.11
CA VAL A 592 32.63 -6.29 -16.04
C VAL A 592 32.75 -6.88 -17.43
N LYS A 593 33.66 -7.83 -17.60
CA LYS A 593 33.83 -8.63 -18.81
C LYS A 593 33.22 -10.01 -18.58
N VAL A 594 32.24 -10.40 -19.39
CA VAL A 594 31.71 -11.76 -19.43
C VAL A 594 32.33 -12.48 -20.62
N THR A 595 32.88 -13.67 -20.42
CA THR A 595 33.50 -14.50 -21.48
C THR A 595 32.90 -15.90 -21.49
N TRP A 596 32.90 -16.56 -22.64
CA TRP A 596 32.41 -17.93 -22.81
C TRP A 596 33.07 -18.63 -23.99
N GLU A 597 32.87 -19.93 -24.10
CA GLU A 597 33.31 -20.76 -25.23
C GLU A 597 32.12 -21.28 -26.02
N ARG A 598 32.38 -21.64 -27.29
CA ARG A 598 31.40 -22.29 -28.16
C ARG A 598 30.85 -23.59 -27.51
N PRO A 599 29.57 -23.92 -27.74
CA PRO A 599 29.03 -25.24 -27.41
C PRO A 599 29.87 -26.38 -28.02
N SER A 600 29.92 -27.53 -27.35
CA SER A 600 30.53 -28.73 -27.94
C SER A 600 29.74 -29.14 -29.18
N VAL A 601 30.37 -29.26 -30.34
CA VAL A 601 29.70 -29.78 -31.54
C VAL A 601 29.47 -31.27 -31.37
N LEU A 602 28.21 -31.73 -31.40
CA LEU A 602 27.87 -33.15 -31.19
C LEU A 602 27.41 -33.85 -32.48
N ARG A 603 26.78 -33.11 -33.39
CA ARG A 603 26.02 -33.65 -34.54
C ARG A 603 26.39 -33.01 -35.89
N GLU A 604 27.34 -32.05 -35.90
CA GLU A 604 27.97 -31.31 -37.03
C GLU A 604 27.06 -30.60 -38.07
N THR A 605 25.80 -31.01 -38.26
CA THR A 605 24.91 -30.51 -39.34
C THR A 605 23.44 -30.31 -38.93
N GLN A 606 23.15 -30.33 -37.63
CA GLN A 606 21.79 -30.28 -37.10
C GLN A 606 21.47 -28.87 -36.55
N TYR A 607 20.23 -28.40 -36.70
CA TYR A 607 19.84 -27.02 -36.38
C TYR A 607 19.99 -26.63 -34.90
N LEU A 608 19.96 -27.58 -33.96
CA LEU A 608 20.23 -27.38 -32.52
C LEU A 608 21.72 -27.17 -32.24
N ASP A 609 22.60 -27.63 -33.13
CA ASP A 609 24.03 -27.42 -33.01
C ASP A 609 24.47 -26.12 -33.73
N ARG A 610 23.56 -25.48 -34.49
CA ARG A 610 23.80 -24.23 -35.19
C ARG A 610 23.52 -23.03 -34.28
N ALA A 611 24.56 -22.52 -33.64
CA ALA A 611 24.52 -21.21 -32.99
C ALA A 611 24.41 -20.09 -34.04
N ILE A 612 23.40 -19.22 -33.92
CA ILE A 612 23.26 -17.97 -34.67
C ILE A 612 23.64 -16.73 -33.84
N GLY A 613 23.90 -16.91 -32.55
CA GLY A 613 24.35 -15.86 -31.65
C GLY A 613 24.39 -16.30 -30.19
N TYR A 614 24.62 -15.35 -29.30
CA TYR A 614 24.54 -15.53 -27.85
C TYR A 614 23.80 -14.36 -27.20
N ARG A 615 23.11 -14.65 -26.09
CA ARG A 615 22.49 -13.63 -25.24
C ARG A 615 23.16 -13.63 -23.87
N VAL A 616 23.56 -12.45 -23.42
CA VAL A 616 24.16 -12.26 -22.09
C VAL A 616 23.08 -11.68 -21.18
N TYR A 617 22.96 -12.26 -19.99
CA TYR A 617 22.01 -11.89 -18.96
C TYR A 617 22.73 -11.44 -17.70
N ARG A 618 22.04 -10.58 -16.95
CA ARG A 618 22.41 -10.19 -15.60
C ARG A 618 21.23 -10.41 -14.66
N ARG A 619 21.53 -10.76 -13.42
CA ARG A 619 20.59 -10.80 -12.31
C ARG A 619 21.23 -10.14 -11.10
N ILE A 620 20.44 -9.36 -10.38
CA ILE A 620 20.85 -8.65 -9.17
C ILE A 620 19.91 -9.13 -8.07
N SER A 621 20.47 -9.65 -6.98
CA SER A 621 19.78 -10.23 -5.81
C SER A 621 19.83 -11.76 -5.70
N SER A 622 19.67 -12.22 -4.47
CA SER A 622 19.50 -13.60 -4.02
C SER A 622 18.03 -13.92 -3.70
N ASP A 623 17.09 -13.06 -4.13
CA ASP A 623 15.65 -13.28 -3.97
C ASP A 623 15.13 -14.44 -4.85
N GLY A 624 13.81 -14.65 -4.93
CA GLY A 624 13.21 -15.57 -5.90
C GLY A 624 13.42 -15.13 -7.35
N LEU A 625 13.39 -16.08 -8.30
CA LEU A 625 13.51 -15.80 -9.73
C LEU A 625 12.29 -15.03 -10.30
N ASN A 626 11.13 -15.12 -9.65
CA ASN A 626 9.95 -14.34 -9.98
C ASN A 626 9.94 -12.96 -9.32
N ASP A 627 10.65 -12.77 -8.19
CA ASP A 627 10.81 -11.45 -7.57
C ASP A 627 11.78 -10.59 -8.38
N ARG A 628 12.99 -11.11 -8.60
CA ARG A 628 14.09 -10.42 -9.31
C ARG A 628 14.61 -11.33 -10.42
N PRO A 629 13.99 -11.31 -11.61
CA PRO A 629 14.34 -12.20 -12.72
C PRO A 629 15.65 -11.81 -13.41
N TRP A 630 16.12 -12.69 -14.28
CA TRP A 630 17.18 -12.39 -15.24
C TRP A 630 16.71 -11.34 -16.27
N PHE A 631 17.55 -10.36 -16.56
CA PHE A 631 17.32 -9.39 -17.63
C PHE A 631 18.47 -9.42 -18.64
N PRO A 632 18.18 -9.28 -19.96
CA PRO A 632 19.22 -9.28 -20.98
C PRO A 632 20.05 -7.99 -20.91
N VAL A 633 21.36 -8.12 -21.09
CA VAL A 633 22.31 -6.99 -21.16
C VAL A 633 23.03 -6.89 -22.51
N ALA A 634 23.08 -7.98 -23.28
CA ALA A 634 23.60 -7.96 -24.66
C ALA A 634 23.05 -9.11 -25.50
N THR A 635 23.09 -8.94 -26.82
CA THR A 635 22.92 -10.02 -27.82
C THR A 635 24.00 -9.84 -28.87
N VAL A 636 24.77 -10.90 -29.15
CA VAL A 636 25.96 -10.84 -30.02
C VAL A 636 25.95 -11.95 -31.06
N GLY A 637 26.76 -11.78 -32.11
CA GLY A 637 26.88 -12.74 -33.21
C GLY A 637 27.52 -14.07 -32.77
N PRO A 638 27.47 -15.10 -33.64
CA PRO A 638 27.89 -16.47 -33.30
C PRO A 638 29.41 -16.64 -33.15
N ASP A 639 30.18 -15.65 -33.59
CA ASP A 639 31.65 -15.59 -33.51
C ASP A 639 32.15 -14.63 -32.41
N THR A 640 31.24 -14.11 -31.58
CA THR A 640 31.57 -13.28 -30.41
C THR A 640 31.51 -14.13 -29.15
N PHE A 641 32.56 -14.03 -28.33
CA PHE A 641 32.77 -14.87 -27.14
C PHE A 641 33.07 -14.06 -25.87
N GLU A 642 32.90 -12.75 -25.95
CA GLU A 642 33.06 -11.83 -24.83
C GLU A 642 32.11 -10.64 -24.94
N CYS A 643 31.76 -10.06 -23.80
CA CYS A 643 30.92 -8.87 -23.70
C CYS A 643 31.34 -8.03 -22.49
N ILE A 644 31.42 -6.71 -22.67
CA ILE A 644 31.59 -5.76 -21.57
C ILE A 644 30.20 -5.25 -21.15
N VAL A 645 29.89 -5.37 -19.86
CA VAL A 645 28.61 -4.94 -19.27
C VAL A 645 28.84 -3.77 -18.34
N ASP A 646 28.09 -2.68 -18.53
CA ASP A 646 28.02 -1.55 -17.61
C ASP A 646 27.04 -1.86 -16.47
N LEU A 647 27.54 -1.95 -15.25
CA LEU A 647 26.79 -2.28 -14.04
C LEU A 647 25.76 -1.20 -13.67
N ARG A 648 25.87 0.02 -14.20
CA ARG A 648 24.91 1.11 -14.00
C ARG A 648 23.65 0.92 -14.85
N GLN A 649 23.75 0.16 -15.96
CA GLN A 649 22.61 -0.19 -16.80
C GLN A 649 21.87 -1.37 -16.16
N ARG A 650 20.74 -1.07 -15.53
CA ARG A 650 19.86 -2.06 -14.88
C ARG A 650 18.42 -1.53 -14.82
N PRO A 651 17.42 -2.41 -14.65
CA PRO A 651 16.09 -1.99 -14.27
C PRO A 651 16.11 -1.15 -12.98
N GLU A 652 15.29 -0.09 -12.94
CA GLU A 652 15.02 0.67 -11.72
C GLU A 652 14.03 -0.12 -10.87
N ASP A 653 14.58 -1.03 -10.07
CA ASP A 653 13.83 -1.92 -9.18
C ASP A 653 14.39 -1.85 -7.75
N VAL A 654 13.66 -2.42 -6.79
CA VAL A 654 14.01 -2.42 -5.37
C VAL A 654 14.85 -3.65 -5.04
N TYR A 655 16.16 -3.45 -4.87
CA TYR A 655 17.11 -4.49 -4.48
C TYR A 655 17.47 -4.35 -3.00
N TRP A 656 16.54 -4.75 -2.13
CA TRP A 656 16.58 -4.45 -0.69
C TRP A 656 17.51 -5.37 0.10
N PHE A 657 17.29 -6.69 0.03
CA PHE A 657 18.03 -7.66 0.87
C PHE A 657 19.35 -8.12 0.26
N SER A 658 19.50 -8.05 -1.07
CA SER A 658 20.71 -8.47 -1.76
C SER A 658 20.97 -7.65 -3.02
N GLN A 659 22.25 -7.37 -3.28
CA GLN A 659 22.75 -6.74 -4.49
C GLN A 659 23.80 -7.60 -5.20
N VAL A 660 23.79 -8.91 -4.92
CA VAL A 660 24.72 -9.86 -5.54
C VAL A 660 24.50 -9.91 -7.04
N ASN A 661 25.59 -9.82 -7.80
CA ASN A 661 25.55 -9.81 -9.26
C ASN A 661 25.85 -11.22 -9.80
N ARG A 662 24.90 -11.73 -10.58
CA ARG A 662 25.02 -12.98 -11.33
C ARG A 662 24.97 -12.66 -12.82
N PHE A 663 25.71 -13.43 -13.61
CA PHE A 663 25.73 -13.33 -15.06
C PHE A 663 25.41 -14.69 -15.66
N ALA A 664 24.82 -14.68 -16.84
CA ALA A 664 24.60 -15.92 -17.57
C ALA A 664 24.69 -15.69 -19.08
N VAL A 665 25.00 -16.76 -19.81
CA VAL A 665 25.00 -16.74 -21.28
C VAL A 665 24.14 -17.89 -21.78
N SER A 666 23.31 -17.61 -22.78
CA SER A 666 22.61 -18.62 -23.57
C SER A 666 23.09 -18.58 -25.02
N THR A 667 23.12 -19.73 -25.68
CA THR A 667 23.26 -19.83 -27.13
C THR A 667 21.91 -19.59 -27.77
N ILE A 668 21.90 -18.79 -28.84
CA ILE A 668 20.72 -18.53 -29.66
C ILE A 668 20.82 -19.42 -30.90
N GLY A 669 19.82 -20.27 -31.10
CA GLY A 669 19.64 -21.09 -32.29
C GLY A 669 18.62 -20.49 -33.27
N GLU A 670 18.26 -21.25 -34.30
CA GLU A 670 17.24 -20.83 -35.27
C GLU A 670 15.92 -20.45 -34.59
N LEU A 671 15.20 -19.48 -35.17
CA LEU A 671 13.97 -18.89 -34.61
C LEU A 671 14.15 -18.22 -33.23
N SER A 672 15.39 -17.88 -32.88
CA SER A 672 15.74 -17.28 -31.58
C SER A 672 15.43 -18.17 -30.38
N VAL A 673 15.38 -19.49 -30.57
CA VAL A 673 15.32 -20.46 -29.47
C VAL A 673 16.62 -20.42 -28.68
N GLU A 674 16.52 -20.34 -27.36
CA GLU A 674 17.67 -20.26 -26.46
C GLU A 674 18.02 -21.62 -25.86
N SER A 675 19.32 -21.84 -25.66
CA SER A 675 19.83 -22.89 -24.77
C SER A 675 19.43 -22.61 -23.33
N GLU A 676 19.67 -23.58 -22.43
CA GLU A 676 19.71 -23.25 -21.01
C GLU A 676 20.73 -22.12 -20.74
N LEU A 677 20.48 -21.34 -19.69
CA LEU A 677 21.41 -20.34 -19.21
C LEU A 677 22.57 -21.04 -18.49
N VAL A 678 23.80 -20.72 -18.88
CA VAL A 678 25.00 -21.11 -18.15
C VAL A 678 25.43 -19.94 -17.28
N GLU A 679 25.26 -20.12 -15.97
CA GLU A 679 25.36 -19.06 -14.96
C GLU A 679 26.77 -18.98 -14.34
N THR A 680 27.13 -17.78 -13.89
CA THR A 680 28.35 -17.51 -13.13
C THR A 680 28.13 -16.35 -12.17
N LEU A 681 28.86 -16.35 -11.07
CA LEU A 681 28.78 -15.33 -10.02
C LEU A 681 29.90 -14.31 -10.21
N LEU A 682 29.61 -13.01 -10.05
CA LEU A 682 30.67 -12.01 -9.94
C LEU A 682 31.35 -12.16 -8.57
N PRO A 683 32.65 -12.52 -8.50
CA PRO A 683 33.33 -12.67 -7.23
C PRO A 683 33.26 -11.38 -6.40
N GLN A 684 33.00 -11.51 -5.10
CA GLN A 684 33.10 -10.38 -4.18
C GLN A 684 34.57 -9.91 -4.11
N LYS A 685 34.81 -8.62 -3.87
CA LYS A 685 36.17 -8.14 -3.59
C LYS A 685 36.69 -8.89 -2.35
N PRO A 686 37.94 -9.37 -2.35
CA PRO A 686 38.57 -9.84 -1.12
C PRO A 686 38.66 -8.74 -0.06
#